data_AF-A0A834RYZ5-F1
#
_entry.id   AF-A0A834RYZ5-F1
#
_cell.length_a   1.000
_cell.length_b   1.000
_cell.length_c   1.000
_cell.angle_alpha   90.00
_cell.angle_beta   90.00
_cell.angle_gamma   90.00
#
_symmetry.space_group_name_H-M   'P 1'
#
loop_
_entity.id
_entity.type
_entity.pdbx_description
1 polymer ?
#
loop_
_entity_poly.entity_id
_entity_poly.type
_entity_poly.pdbx_seq_one_letter_code
_entity_poly.pdbx_strand_id
1 'polypeptide(L)'
;MEPSTPTSPSPSNIIRLDLTSLTPSPIPTSSPTPILSPTPIQYHESPDEFVQGGITYVKRAIIARKDFRQGINHVDRLIVAESVQYIRDSDKKEVYYCHECRVGKSKQELFVINGTSRIRNHLEQKHQIDPQSGIKRKGSKESVEKFKELLIRWIVYCHIAFFQLENQYFRELLLFLNPALLNHLPKAAKTIRSWVMNAFISKKQQLREDLHHSRSRISISFDLWTSPNPYAILGVVAMWIDTTGMRRVTALGMRRIYGEHTGENLGSVVLELLEEYDISGDQIGYFMLDNASANDTAVEFILKDLCPWMKSKQRRHRRLRCLGHVINLCCQAFLMGRNCEKYLAKLEKHHQRGDYTKVEELWKKFGCLGRLHNLVRYIRLTPQRREEFATIIIGGDLSQFDGLELIQNNSTRWNSWFYSITRALNVRERLELFSARHVPGKGSVGIANFKLDGQHWFELEKIELALKDFYAATLLSEGKKTSLADWFSTLDCLLREISETKDHYHDIHTEDDNNFTWKYLQGCADAAWLKCVEYYNNQQLNWQNRFPEDTDLPPAYYAAQILDPYRKWGWFRQEWVLHGDEEKKRWFENAQLAVKHLWETEYKGRYPVEMLPPPARKERDPDPAFDRQREHKRIRIDAPVSTTDLYEQYISTDRLHNEEAGCNEAIAYWLSRYDSQRDLARFALDMFAISPMSDECERLFSSAKLTIVDRRGRLKADIIEACECLRAWYGKPQAEGNSDIEDNQTRPDHSDHWLRPLKQATKRLEGRGKSGAFGAIAEVIPVFEYLLGVYEDRLQSYEDVIHDEHTESPEDHLAINLRAALVKAREYYNKLDLSPAYYAATILHPRYKSYLDAAWADKPDWLESSNRKFQHLWAEYKSLPKSRLRPKVRHNDIDDAINSFIEPAGLTENEEDEYEAWKRSEPIASEGVDPIKYWVGLRDRYPSLSKFAIDMLSIPGSSCECERLFSELGDLLEPRRRSISPQLLAAIQCDRRWIRAGFGSGEVPVKEAISDEEMDAKYGVHKWDIS
;
A
#
# COMPACT_ATOMS: atom_id res chain seq x y z
N MET A 1 -21.20 57.91 -45.07
CA MET A 1 -20.46 58.36 -46.27
C MET A 1 -19.01 57.94 -46.12
N GLU A 2 -18.67 56.77 -46.66
CA GLU A 2 -17.40 56.59 -47.41
C GLU A 2 -17.56 57.27 -48.79
N PRO A 3 -16.53 57.42 -49.67
CA PRO A 3 -15.22 56.72 -49.77
C PRO A 3 -14.04 57.72 -50.02
N SER A 4 -12.78 57.42 -50.38
CA SER A 4 -12.19 56.33 -51.19
C SER A 4 -10.63 56.38 -51.18
N THR A 5 -9.98 55.22 -50.94
CA THR A 5 -8.78 54.60 -51.61
C THR A 5 -7.43 55.34 -51.71
N PRO A 6 -6.27 54.65 -51.56
CA PRO A 6 -5.75 53.77 -52.63
C PRO A 6 -4.96 52.49 -52.24
N THR A 7 -5.09 51.50 -53.14
CA THR A 7 -4.12 50.50 -53.66
C THR A 7 -3.45 49.43 -52.75
N SER A 8 -3.83 48.18 -53.04
CA SER A 8 -3.20 46.84 -52.84
C SER A 8 -2.33 46.45 -54.08
N PRO A 9 -1.49 45.38 -54.10
CA PRO A 9 -1.60 44.12 -53.34
C PRO A 9 -0.35 43.57 -52.62
N SER A 10 -0.66 42.92 -51.48
CA SER A 10 -0.24 41.63 -50.88
C SER A 10 0.85 40.77 -51.57
N PRO A 11 1.45 39.75 -50.88
CA PRO A 11 1.08 39.21 -49.57
C PRO A 11 2.24 38.93 -48.58
N SER A 12 1.87 38.99 -47.31
CA SER A 12 2.49 38.27 -46.21
C SER A 12 2.41 36.75 -46.43
N ASN A 13 3.56 36.10 -46.58
CA ASN A 13 3.76 34.66 -46.38
C ASN A 13 3.99 34.43 -44.87
N ILE A 14 3.22 33.65 -44.09
CA ILE A 14 2.89 32.21 -44.14
C ILE A 14 4.19 31.36 -44.02
N ILE A 15 4.34 30.31 -43.19
CA ILE A 15 3.91 28.89 -43.32
C ILE A 15 4.69 28.13 -42.22
N ARG A 16 4.08 27.40 -41.28
CA ARG A 16 3.70 25.97 -41.31
C ARG A 16 4.88 24.97 -41.27
N LEU A 17 4.79 24.05 -40.31
CA LEU A 17 5.37 22.70 -40.38
C LEU A 17 4.90 22.01 -41.68
N ASP A 18 5.80 21.43 -42.48
CA ASP A 18 6.24 20.01 -42.39
C ASP A 18 6.91 19.50 -43.69
N LEU A 19 7.76 18.47 -43.51
CA LEU A 19 8.15 17.38 -44.44
C LEU A 19 9.05 17.59 -45.70
N THR A 20 10.27 17.03 -45.57
CA THR A 20 11.04 16.15 -46.52
C THR A 20 11.55 16.72 -47.85
N SER A 21 12.71 16.35 -48.42
CA SER A 21 13.90 15.57 -48.08
C SER A 21 14.88 15.74 -49.27
N LEU A 22 16.20 15.59 -49.03
CA LEU A 22 17.26 15.05 -49.94
C LEU A 22 18.59 15.85 -49.90
N THR A 23 19.45 15.46 -48.93
CA THR A 23 20.89 15.09 -49.03
C THR A 23 21.94 16.04 -49.65
N PRO A 24 23.25 15.84 -49.35
CA PRO A 24 23.91 15.55 -48.07
C PRO A 24 25.17 16.43 -47.83
N SER A 25 25.72 16.36 -46.61
CA SER A 25 27.13 16.67 -46.21
C SER A 25 27.35 17.97 -45.42
N PRO A 26 28.38 18.05 -44.52
CA PRO A 26 29.34 17.03 -44.12
C PRO A 26 29.21 16.60 -42.64
N ILE A 27 29.73 15.41 -42.39
CA ILE A 27 29.74 14.63 -41.15
C ILE A 27 30.51 15.36 -40.03
N PRO A 28 29.93 15.59 -38.84
CA PRO A 28 30.72 15.78 -37.63
C PRO A 28 31.17 14.39 -37.17
N THR A 29 32.41 14.05 -37.48
CA THR A 29 33.07 12.84 -37.00
C THR A 29 33.00 12.79 -35.47
N SER A 30 32.39 11.72 -34.98
CA SER A 30 32.52 11.23 -33.62
C SER A 30 33.99 10.95 -33.31
N SER A 31 34.66 11.94 -32.72
CA SER A 31 35.87 11.69 -31.94
C SER A 31 35.46 11.10 -30.60
N PRO A 32 36.00 9.93 -30.20
CA PRO A 32 35.61 9.25 -28.98
C PRO A 32 35.95 10.13 -27.78
N THR A 33 34.96 10.39 -26.92
CA THR A 33 35.23 10.86 -25.55
C THR A 33 36.20 9.85 -24.93
N PRO A 34 37.31 10.29 -24.33
CA PRO A 34 38.30 9.35 -23.84
C PRO A 34 37.63 8.51 -22.78
N ILE A 35 37.55 7.20 -23.03
CA ILE A 35 37.74 6.26 -21.94
C ILE A 35 38.96 6.80 -21.21
N LEU A 36 38.80 7.20 -19.95
CA LEU A 36 39.93 7.23 -19.03
C LEU A 36 40.46 5.81 -19.04
N SER A 37 41.37 5.58 -19.99
CA SER A 37 42.29 4.47 -19.97
C SER A 37 42.86 4.56 -18.57
N PRO A 38 42.83 3.50 -17.75
CA PRO A 38 43.61 3.53 -16.54
C PRO A 38 44.99 3.98 -17.00
N THR A 39 45.50 5.08 -16.43
CA THR A 39 46.89 5.49 -16.63
C THR A 39 47.68 4.19 -16.60
N PRO A 40 48.37 3.78 -17.68
CA PRO A 40 49.10 2.53 -17.63
C PRO A 40 49.99 2.69 -16.42
N ILE A 41 49.76 1.86 -15.40
CA ILE A 41 50.56 1.88 -14.20
C ILE A 41 51.97 1.74 -14.75
N GLN A 42 52.76 2.81 -14.67
CA GLN A 42 54.18 2.71 -14.97
C GLN A 42 54.71 1.80 -13.88
N TYR A 43 54.86 0.53 -14.23
CA TYR A 43 55.50 -0.44 -13.37
C TYR A 43 56.94 0.05 -13.18
N HIS A 44 57.27 0.55 -11.99
CA HIS A 44 58.68 0.68 -11.62
C HIS A 44 59.31 -0.70 -11.77
N GLU A 45 60.31 -0.80 -12.65
CA GLU A 45 61.03 -2.04 -12.91
C GLU A 45 61.46 -2.68 -11.57
N SER A 46 61.30 -4.01 -11.49
CA SER A 46 61.79 -4.77 -10.34
C SER A 46 63.32 -4.67 -10.28
N PRO A 47 63.91 -4.36 -9.12
CA PRO A 47 65.36 -4.20 -8.99
C PRO A 47 66.07 -5.51 -9.36
N ASP A 48 67.15 -5.43 -10.12
CA ASP A 48 67.89 -6.61 -10.58
C ASP A 48 68.61 -7.33 -9.43
N GLU A 49 68.83 -6.64 -8.32
CA GLU A 49 69.44 -7.18 -7.11
C GLU A 49 68.94 -6.45 -5.85
N PHE A 50 68.72 -7.18 -4.75
CA PHE A 50 68.47 -6.58 -3.44
C PHE A 50 69.02 -7.44 -2.30
N VAL A 51 69.35 -6.81 -1.16
CA VAL A 51 69.87 -7.49 0.03
C VAL A 51 68.84 -7.44 1.16
N GLN A 52 68.49 -8.60 1.71
CA GLN A 52 67.59 -8.71 2.86
C GLN A 52 68.13 -9.73 3.87
N GLY A 53 68.27 -9.32 5.13
CA GLY A 53 68.80 -10.17 6.20
C GLY A 53 70.25 -10.62 6.00
N GLY A 54 71.08 -9.80 5.33
CA GLY A 54 72.46 -10.15 4.99
C GLY A 54 72.62 -11.12 3.81
N ILE A 55 71.53 -11.42 3.10
CA ILE A 55 71.54 -12.31 1.92
C ILE A 55 71.16 -11.51 0.68
N THR A 56 71.95 -11.68 -0.37
CA THR A 56 71.75 -11.04 -1.68
C THR A 56 70.85 -11.89 -2.57
N TYR A 57 69.87 -11.26 -3.22
CA TYR A 57 68.94 -11.88 -4.13
C TYR A 57 69.10 -11.27 -5.52
N VAL A 58 69.43 -12.09 -6.51
CA VAL A 58 69.67 -11.65 -7.89
C VAL A 58 68.53 -12.12 -8.79
N LYS A 59 67.96 -11.21 -9.57
CA LYS A 59 66.86 -11.46 -10.50
C LYS A 59 67.34 -12.33 -11.65
N ARG A 60 66.68 -13.47 -11.87
CA ARG A 60 67.13 -14.46 -12.86
C ARG A 60 66.58 -14.23 -14.26
N ALA A 61 65.32 -13.81 -14.37
CA ALA A 61 64.66 -13.49 -15.64
C ALA A 61 63.33 -12.72 -15.42
N ILE A 62 62.97 -11.84 -16.35
CA ILE A 62 61.57 -11.54 -16.65
C ILE A 62 61.12 -12.68 -17.58
N ILE A 63 60.05 -13.41 -17.24
CA ILE A 63 59.47 -14.39 -18.16
C ILE A 63 58.75 -13.59 -19.26
N ALA A 64 59.52 -13.04 -20.20
CA ALA A 64 59.03 -12.37 -21.38
C ALA A 64 58.49 -13.42 -22.36
N ARG A 65 57.29 -13.18 -22.87
CA ARG A 65 56.60 -13.94 -23.91
C ARG A 65 57.56 -14.36 -25.04
N LYS A 66 58.03 -15.61 -25.06
CA LYS A 66 58.47 -16.29 -26.27
C LYS A 66 58.25 -17.81 -26.13
N ASP A 67 57.33 -18.28 -26.98
CA ASP A 67 57.06 -19.66 -27.40
C ASP A 67 56.88 -20.72 -26.30
N PHE A 68 55.71 -20.67 -25.65
CA PHE A 68 55.26 -21.72 -24.75
C PHE A 68 54.74 -22.93 -25.53
N ARG A 69 55.42 -24.07 -25.37
CA ARG A 69 54.96 -25.39 -25.82
C ARG A 69 53.52 -25.65 -25.35
N GLN A 70 52.66 -26.16 -26.23
CA GLN A 70 51.31 -26.60 -25.90
C GLN A 70 51.40 -27.71 -24.83
N GLY A 71 50.82 -27.47 -23.65
CA GLY A 71 50.76 -28.46 -22.56
C GLY A 71 50.81 -27.95 -21.12
N ILE A 72 51.09 -26.66 -20.88
CA ILE A 72 51.11 -26.10 -19.51
C ILE A 72 49.72 -25.57 -19.11
N ASN A 73 49.22 -25.99 -17.95
CA ASN A 73 47.92 -25.60 -17.38
C ASN A 73 47.79 -24.07 -17.19
N HIS A 74 46.58 -23.55 -17.35
CA HIS A 74 46.28 -22.10 -17.27
C HIS A 74 46.71 -21.46 -15.93
N VAL A 75 46.80 -22.27 -14.88
CA VAL A 75 47.23 -21.94 -13.51
C VAL A 75 48.71 -21.57 -13.43
N ASP A 76 49.60 -22.32 -14.12
CA ASP A 76 51.04 -22.05 -14.07
C ASP A 76 51.39 -20.77 -14.86
N ARG A 77 50.56 -20.44 -15.87
CA ARG A 77 50.69 -19.18 -16.64
C ARG A 77 50.38 -17.94 -15.81
N LEU A 78 49.46 -18.02 -14.85
CA LEU A 78 49.03 -16.89 -14.04
C LEU A 78 50.00 -16.63 -12.86
N ILE A 79 50.51 -17.70 -12.23
CA ILE A 79 51.57 -17.62 -11.21
C ILE A 79 52.83 -16.95 -11.78
N VAL A 80 53.17 -17.25 -13.04
CA VAL A 80 54.30 -16.68 -13.77
C VAL A 80 54.08 -15.21 -14.17
N ALA A 81 52.84 -14.78 -14.40
CA ALA A 81 52.53 -13.42 -14.83
C ALA A 81 52.59 -12.38 -13.68
N GLU A 82 52.36 -12.81 -12.43
CA GLU A 82 52.32 -11.91 -11.26
C GLU A 82 53.50 -12.08 -10.27
N SER A 83 54.49 -12.92 -10.59
CA SER A 83 55.67 -13.13 -9.73
C SER A 83 57.01 -13.07 -10.49
N VAL A 84 58.00 -12.41 -9.88
CA VAL A 84 59.37 -12.29 -10.43
C VAL A 84 60.26 -13.32 -9.72
N GLN A 85 61.06 -14.08 -10.49
CA GLN A 85 61.93 -15.13 -9.95
C GLN A 85 63.31 -14.57 -9.58
N TYR A 86 63.74 -14.82 -8.34
CA TYR A 86 65.07 -14.47 -7.85
C TYR A 86 65.84 -15.73 -7.42
N ILE A 87 67.17 -15.65 -7.46
CA ILE A 87 68.08 -16.65 -6.88
C ILE A 87 68.67 -16.07 -5.61
N ARG A 88 68.60 -16.85 -4.52
CA ARG A 88 69.29 -16.53 -3.28
C ARG A 88 70.78 -16.87 -3.42
N ASP A 89 71.67 -15.90 -3.26
CA ASP A 89 73.09 -16.11 -3.55
C ASP A 89 73.77 -17.11 -2.59
N SER A 90 73.29 -17.17 -1.34
CA SER A 90 73.87 -18.02 -0.29
C SER A 90 73.73 -19.53 -0.52
N ASP A 91 72.69 -20.00 -1.22
CA ASP A 91 72.49 -21.44 -1.49
C ASP A 91 71.92 -21.76 -2.87
N LYS A 92 71.88 -20.77 -3.76
CA LYS A 92 71.37 -20.85 -5.13
C LYS A 92 69.92 -21.33 -5.26
N LYS A 93 69.10 -21.30 -4.19
CA LYS A 93 67.69 -21.71 -4.27
C LYS A 93 66.81 -20.67 -4.95
N GLU A 94 65.84 -21.17 -5.71
CA GLU A 94 64.83 -20.37 -6.41
C GLU A 94 63.74 -19.91 -5.44
N VAL A 95 63.46 -18.62 -5.48
CA VAL A 95 62.42 -17.98 -4.67
C VAL A 95 61.48 -17.14 -5.53
N TYR A 96 60.22 -17.09 -5.10
CA TYR A 96 59.18 -16.31 -5.77
C TYR A 96 58.83 -15.05 -4.97
N TYR A 97 58.58 -13.98 -5.72
CA TYR A 97 58.20 -12.67 -5.21
C TYR A 97 56.73 -12.35 -5.51
N CYS A 98 55.93 -12.01 -4.50
CA CYS A 98 54.52 -11.62 -4.66
C CYS A 98 54.36 -10.11 -4.87
N HIS A 99 53.85 -9.70 -6.03
CA HIS A 99 53.68 -8.29 -6.38
C HIS A 99 52.57 -7.58 -5.58
N GLU A 100 51.42 -8.24 -5.34
CA GLU A 100 50.27 -7.67 -4.60
C GLU A 100 50.60 -7.29 -3.14
N CYS A 101 51.51 -8.02 -2.49
CA CYS A 101 51.99 -7.69 -1.14
C CYS A 101 52.76 -6.36 -1.09
N ARG A 102 53.41 -5.95 -2.20
CA ARG A 102 54.18 -4.70 -2.30
C ARG A 102 53.28 -3.48 -2.46
N VAL A 103 52.23 -3.60 -3.27
CA VAL A 103 51.29 -2.50 -3.56
C VAL A 103 50.55 -2.07 -2.29
N GLY A 104 50.28 -3.00 -1.37
CA GLY A 104 49.60 -2.71 -0.10
C GLY A 104 50.45 -2.08 1.00
N LYS A 105 51.79 -2.02 0.87
CA LYS A 105 52.67 -1.47 1.92
C LYS A 105 53.86 -0.71 1.34
N SER A 106 53.78 0.61 1.34
CA SER A 106 54.94 1.48 1.15
C SER A 106 55.83 1.41 2.41
N LYS A 107 56.93 0.66 2.29
CA LYS A 107 58.08 0.48 3.24
C LYS A 107 58.02 -0.78 4.13
N GLN A 108 59.09 -1.57 4.00
CA GLN A 108 59.59 -2.71 4.79
C GLN A 108 59.26 -4.16 4.34
N GLU A 109 60.36 -4.91 4.20
CA GLU A 109 60.58 -6.35 3.96
C GLU A 109 59.83 -7.04 2.81
N LEU A 110 60.58 -7.52 1.81
CA LEU A 110 60.04 -8.26 0.67
C LEU A 110 59.67 -9.67 1.15
N PHE A 111 58.44 -10.12 0.84
CA PHE A 111 57.97 -11.46 1.20
C PHE A 111 58.43 -12.47 0.16
N VAL A 112 59.43 -13.27 0.53
CA VAL A 112 60.10 -14.24 -0.35
C VAL A 112 59.60 -15.65 -0.01
N ILE A 113 58.98 -16.33 -0.98
CA ILE A 113 58.36 -17.65 -0.77
C ILE A 113 59.15 -18.73 -1.51
N ASN A 114 59.54 -19.78 -0.77
CA ASN A 114 60.14 -20.99 -1.35
C ASN A 114 59.06 -21.98 -1.81
N GLY A 115 59.03 -22.25 -3.12
CA GLY A 115 58.19 -23.29 -3.73
C GLY A 115 56.80 -22.84 -4.22
N THR A 116 56.39 -23.41 -5.35
CA THR A 116 55.15 -23.08 -6.08
C THR A 116 53.87 -23.38 -5.29
N SER A 117 53.87 -24.42 -4.45
CA SER A 117 52.70 -24.75 -3.62
C SER A 117 52.48 -23.75 -2.49
N ARG A 118 53.55 -23.13 -1.95
CA ARG A 118 53.43 -22.16 -0.85
C ARG A 118 52.94 -20.80 -1.35
N ILE A 119 53.34 -20.39 -2.55
CA ILE A 119 52.83 -19.14 -3.14
C ILE A 119 51.36 -19.26 -3.54
N ARG A 120 50.92 -20.44 -3.99
CA ARG A 120 49.50 -20.74 -4.25
C ARG A 120 48.64 -20.57 -2.99
N ASN A 121 49.06 -21.16 -1.88
CA ASN A 121 48.37 -20.99 -0.59
C ASN A 121 48.38 -19.53 -0.10
N HIS A 122 49.48 -18.80 -0.34
CA HIS A 122 49.58 -17.39 0.02
C HIS A 122 48.60 -16.49 -0.75
N LEU A 123 48.49 -16.68 -2.08
CA LEU A 123 47.55 -15.92 -2.91
C LEU A 123 46.09 -16.19 -2.54
N GLU A 124 45.76 -17.43 -2.19
CA GLU A 124 44.43 -17.80 -1.69
C GLU A 124 44.13 -17.18 -0.32
N GLN A 125 45.03 -17.39 0.65
CA GLN A 125 44.79 -17.00 2.04
C GLN A 125 44.87 -15.49 2.27
N LYS A 126 45.83 -14.79 1.64
CA LYS A 126 46.05 -13.36 1.85
C LYS A 126 45.36 -12.46 0.84
N HIS A 127 45.20 -12.91 -0.40
CA HIS A 127 44.69 -12.07 -1.50
C HIS A 127 43.33 -12.51 -2.04
N GLN A 128 42.78 -13.63 -1.54
CA GLN A 128 41.47 -14.19 -1.95
C GLN A 128 41.40 -14.45 -3.45
N ILE A 129 42.55 -14.76 -4.06
CA ILE A 129 42.67 -15.17 -5.46
C ILE A 129 42.55 -16.68 -5.47
N ASP A 130 41.55 -17.19 -6.20
CA ASP A 130 41.34 -18.62 -6.31
C ASP A 130 42.53 -19.28 -7.04
N PRO A 131 43.22 -20.26 -6.42
CA PRO A 131 44.32 -21.01 -7.01
C PRO A 131 44.06 -21.66 -8.37
N GLN A 132 42.80 -22.00 -8.65
CA GLN A 132 42.42 -22.74 -9.86
C GLN A 132 42.01 -21.80 -10.99
N SER A 133 41.29 -20.71 -10.69
CA SER A 133 40.76 -19.79 -11.70
C SER A 133 41.56 -18.51 -11.89
N GLY A 134 42.40 -18.11 -10.91
CA GLY A 134 43.13 -16.85 -10.95
C GLY A 134 42.25 -15.61 -10.76
N ILE A 135 40.95 -15.79 -10.50
CA ILE A 135 39.99 -14.70 -10.36
C ILE A 135 39.98 -14.24 -8.90
N LYS A 136 40.18 -12.93 -8.69
CA LYS A 136 40.01 -12.27 -7.39
C LYS A 136 38.54 -12.37 -7.00
N ARG A 137 38.21 -13.06 -5.90
CA ARG A 137 36.82 -13.19 -5.42
C ARG A 137 36.28 -11.80 -5.06
N LYS A 138 35.64 -11.11 -6.00
CA LYS A 138 34.92 -9.84 -5.78
C LYS A 138 33.59 -10.13 -5.09
N GLY A 139 33.65 -10.33 -3.79
CA GLY A 139 32.50 -10.34 -2.91
C GLY A 139 32.96 -10.02 -1.51
N SER A 140 33.26 -8.74 -1.23
CA SER A 140 33.47 -8.36 0.17
C SER A 140 32.17 -8.63 0.93
N LYS A 141 32.28 -9.08 2.18
CA LYS A 141 31.13 -9.27 3.09
C LYS A 141 30.23 -8.02 3.11
N GLU A 142 30.82 -6.85 2.94
CA GLU A 142 30.17 -5.53 2.86
C GLU A 142 29.22 -5.38 1.65
N SER A 143 29.56 -5.91 0.47
CA SER A 143 28.68 -5.86 -0.70
C SER A 143 27.41 -6.73 -0.54
N VAL A 144 27.52 -7.86 0.16
CA VAL A 144 26.40 -8.78 0.40
C VAL A 144 25.43 -8.20 1.43
N GLU A 145 25.95 -7.63 2.52
CA GLU A 145 25.09 -6.97 3.51
C GLU A 145 24.40 -5.73 2.92
N LYS A 146 25.09 -4.98 2.05
CA LYS A 146 24.46 -3.87 1.34
C LYS A 146 23.34 -4.32 0.40
N PHE A 147 23.54 -5.43 -0.33
CA PHE A 147 22.50 -6.03 -1.16
C PHE A 147 21.26 -6.43 -0.34
N LYS A 148 21.47 -7.11 0.80
CA LYS A 148 20.36 -7.48 1.71
C LYS A 148 19.59 -6.25 2.20
N GLU A 149 20.31 -5.21 2.62
CA GLU A 149 19.69 -3.96 3.08
C GLU A 149 18.82 -3.34 1.98
N LEU A 150 19.35 -3.20 0.75
CA LEU A 150 18.61 -2.66 -0.38
C LEU A 150 17.39 -3.52 -0.75
N LEU A 151 17.54 -4.84 -0.67
CA LEU A 151 16.44 -5.77 -0.92
C LEU A 151 15.33 -5.63 0.14
N ILE A 152 15.67 -5.52 1.42
CA ILE A 152 14.70 -5.28 2.50
C ILE A 152 14.00 -3.94 2.30
N ARG A 153 14.74 -2.87 1.97
CA ARG A 153 14.16 -1.55 1.68
C ARG A 153 13.15 -1.63 0.55
N TRP A 154 13.48 -2.30 -0.55
CA TRP A 154 12.55 -2.50 -1.67
C TRP A 154 11.32 -3.29 -1.25
N ILE A 155 11.49 -4.41 -0.53
CA ILE A 155 10.37 -5.23 -0.05
C ILE A 155 9.42 -4.43 0.82
N VAL A 156 9.96 -3.72 1.79
CA VAL A 156 9.18 -2.99 2.78
C VAL A 156 8.50 -1.77 2.16
N TYR A 157 9.22 -0.99 1.35
CA TYR A 157 8.69 0.24 0.77
C TYR A 157 7.70 0.01 -0.38
N CYS A 158 7.98 -0.98 -1.24
CA CYS A 158 7.10 -1.34 -2.35
C CYS A 158 6.04 -2.37 -1.96
N HIS A 159 5.99 -2.75 -0.68
CA HIS A 159 5.12 -3.81 -0.17
C HIS A 159 5.25 -5.06 -1.05
N ILE A 160 6.40 -5.71 -1.12
CA ILE A 160 6.59 -6.92 -1.95
C ILE A 160 6.24 -8.16 -1.13
N ALA A 161 5.40 -9.05 -1.67
CA ALA A 161 5.12 -10.33 -1.00
C ALA A 161 6.38 -11.21 -1.00
N PHE A 162 6.74 -11.81 0.13
CA PHE A 162 8.03 -12.51 0.28
C PHE A 162 8.23 -13.66 -0.72
N PHE A 163 7.15 -14.34 -1.13
CA PHE A 163 7.23 -15.40 -2.13
C PHE A 163 7.63 -14.89 -3.54
N GLN A 164 7.55 -13.58 -3.81
CA GLN A 164 8.00 -13.02 -5.09
C GLN A 164 9.51 -13.20 -5.31
N LEU A 165 10.29 -13.35 -4.23
CA LEU A 165 11.71 -13.71 -4.34
C LEU A 165 11.94 -15.19 -4.64
N GLU A 166 10.92 -16.04 -4.51
CA GLU A 166 10.92 -17.42 -5.00
C GLU A 166 10.49 -17.49 -6.48
N ASN A 167 9.97 -16.41 -7.05
CA ASN A 167 9.53 -16.35 -8.43
C ASN A 167 10.71 -16.64 -9.39
N GLN A 168 10.52 -17.64 -10.24
CA GLN A 168 11.54 -18.11 -11.18
C GLN A 168 11.97 -17.01 -12.16
N TYR A 169 11.02 -16.21 -12.68
CA TYR A 169 11.33 -15.11 -13.61
C TYR A 169 12.14 -13.99 -12.94
N PHE A 170 11.84 -13.66 -11.67
CA PHE A 170 12.63 -12.69 -10.91
C PHE A 170 14.06 -13.19 -10.69
N ARG A 171 14.22 -14.49 -10.42
CA ARG A 171 15.54 -15.12 -10.27
C ARG A 171 16.33 -15.14 -11.57
N GLU A 172 15.68 -15.42 -12.69
CA GLU A 172 16.29 -15.39 -14.02
C GLU A 172 16.76 -13.97 -14.39
N LEU A 173 15.96 -12.94 -14.09
CA LEU A 173 16.37 -11.54 -14.27
C LEU A 173 17.63 -11.21 -13.45
N LEU A 174 17.66 -11.59 -12.18
CA LEU A 174 18.84 -11.34 -11.33
C LEU A 174 20.06 -12.16 -11.75
N LEU A 175 19.85 -13.40 -12.22
CA LEU A 175 20.89 -14.25 -12.80
C LEU A 175 21.51 -13.59 -14.04
N PHE A 176 20.67 -13.04 -14.92
CA PHE A 176 21.12 -12.31 -16.10
C PHE A 176 21.99 -11.11 -15.73
N LEU A 177 21.57 -10.32 -14.72
CA LEU A 177 22.31 -9.13 -14.28
C LEU A 177 23.64 -9.50 -13.59
N ASN A 178 23.63 -10.50 -12.71
CA ASN A 178 24.83 -10.97 -12.03
C ASN A 178 24.65 -12.40 -11.49
N PRO A 179 25.27 -13.41 -12.14
CA PRO A 179 25.17 -14.80 -11.72
C PRO A 179 25.62 -15.08 -10.29
N ALA A 180 26.52 -14.27 -9.72
CA ALA A 180 26.99 -14.44 -8.35
C ALA A 180 25.89 -14.17 -7.30
N LEU A 181 24.83 -13.42 -7.64
CA LEU A 181 23.75 -13.07 -6.71
C LEU A 181 22.86 -14.27 -6.35
N LEU A 182 22.77 -15.29 -7.19
CA LEU A 182 21.96 -16.50 -6.93
C LEU A 182 22.36 -17.22 -5.63
N ASN A 183 23.66 -17.21 -5.32
CA ASN A 183 24.18 -17.82 -4.09
C ASN A 183 23.77 -17.04 -2.83
N HIS A 184 23.39 -15.77 -2.99
CA HIS A 184 22.99 -14.89 -1.91
C HIS A 184 21.48 -14.68 -1.84
N LEU A 185 20.72 -15.06 -2.87
CA LEU A 185 19.27 -14.95 -2.87
C LEU A 185 18.64 -15.99 -1.93
N PRO A 186 17.74 -15.55 -1.03
CA PRO A 186 17.06 -16.46 -0.12
C PRO A 186 16.21 -17.45 -0.92
N LYS A 187 16.34 -18.75 -0.62
CA LYS A 187 15.57 -19.81 -1.31
C LYS A 187 14.14 -19.98 -0.78
N ALA A 188 13.80 -19.31 0.32
CA ALA A 188 12.50 -19.43 0.97
C ALA A 188 12.06 -18.10 1.61
N ALA A 189 10.75 -17.85 1.60
CA ALA A 189 10.06 -16.73 2.23
C ALA A 189 10.36 -16.62 3.73
N LYS A 190 10.57 -17.76 4.39
CA LYS A 190 10.95 -17.80 5.82
C LYS A 190 12.30 -17.12 6.08
N THR A 191 13.26 -17.24 5.17
CA THR A 191 14.57 -16.57 5.28
C THR A 191 14.42 -15.06 5.15
N ILE A 192 13.57 -14.60 4.23
CA ILE A 192 13.28 -13.18 4.03
C ILE A 192 12.59 -12.59 5.26
N ARG A 193 11.60 -13.31 5.82
CA ARG A 193 10.98 -12.93 7.09
C ARG A 193 12.03 -12.75 8.18
N SER A 194 12.98 -13.68 8.32
CA SER A 194 14.06 -13.56 9.30
C SER A 194 14.94 -12.33 9.04
N TRP A 195 15.26 -12.02 7.78
CA TRP A 195 16.03 -10.82 7.44
C TRP A 195 15.30 -9.54 7.81
N VAL A 196 14.00 -9.45 7.50
CA VAL A 196 13.16 -8.30 7.87
C VAL A 196 13.08 -8.14 9.39
N MET A 197 12.83 -9.23 10.13
CA MET A 197 12.79 -9.18 11.61
C MET A 197 14.12 -8.76 12.23
N ASN A 198 15.25 -9.27 11.71
CA ASN A 198 16.57 -8.90 12.19
C ASN A 198 16.88 -7.42 11.93
N ALA A 199 16.52 -6.92 10.74
CA ALA A 199 16.65 -5.50 10.42
C ALA A 199 15.77 -4.64 11.32
N PHE A 200 14.54 -5.08 11.61
CA PHE A 200 13.63 -4.41 12.53
C PHE A 200 14.21 -4.34 13.93
N ILE A 201 14.68 -5.45 14.51
CA ILE A 201 15.29 -5.47 15.85
C ILE A 201 16.51 -4.56 15.92
N SER A 202 17.39 -4.64 14.91
CA SER A 202 18.59 -3.79 14.86
C SER A 202 18.25 -2.30 14.77
N LYS A 203 17.27 -1.93 13.94
CA LYS A 203 16.83 -0.54 13.81
C LYS A 203 16.04 -0.05 15.01
N LYS A 204 15.27 -0.91 15.66
CA LYS A 204 14.58 -0.61 16.91
C LYS A 204 15.58 -0.23 18.01
N GLN A 205 16.69 -0.98 18.12
CA GLN A 205 17.76 -0.66 19.07
C GLN A 205 18.39 0.70 18.77
N GLN A 206 18.67 1.00 17.49
CA GLN A 206 19.16 2.31 17.08
C GLN A 206 18.16 3.43 17.45
N LEU A 207 16.87 3.22 17.18
CA LEU A 207 15.83 4.19 17.52
C LEU A 207 15.72 4.42 19.03
N ARG A 208 15.83 3.37 19.85
CA ARG A 208 15.89 3.48 21.32
C ARG A 208 17.05 4.37 21.75
N GLU A 209 18.24 4.18 21.18
CA GLU A 209 19.40 5.03 21.45
C GLU A 209 19.16 6.49 21.01
N ASP A 210 18.58 6.71 19.82
CA ASP A 210 18.24 8.04 19.31
C ASP A 210 17.24 8.78 20.21
N LEU A 211 16.26 8.06 20.76
CA LEU A 211 15.26 8.57 21.70
C LEU A 211 15.89 8.93 23.06
N HIS A 212 16.83 8.14 23.58
CA HIS A 212 17.54 8.49 24.82
C HIS A 212 18.38 9.76 24.71
N HIS A 213 18.95 10.02 23.54
CA HIS A 213 19.78 11.21 23.30
C HIS A 213 18.96 12.43 22.83
N SER A 214 17.62 12.36 22.87
CA SER A 214 16.77 13.47 22.43
C SER A 214 17.05 14.76 23.21
N ARG A 215 16.96 15.90 22.52
CA ARG A 215 17.12 17.24 23.13
C ARG A 215 15.85 17.70 23.84
N SER A 216 14.70 17.16 23.42
CA SER A 216 13.38 17.35 24.01
C SER A 216 12.86 16.06 24.67
N ARG A 217 11.78 16.16 25.43
CA ARG A 217 10.89 15.04 25.75
C ARG A 217 10.27 14.43 24.49
N ILE A 218 9.81 13.19 24.63
CA ILE A 218 9.22 12.36 23.57
C ILE A 218 7.71 12.43 23.71
N SER A 219 7.05 13.13 22.78
CA SER A 219 5.59 13.19 22.72
C SER A 219 5.05 12.05 21.87
N ILE A 220 3.86 11.57 22.21
CA ILE A 220 3.26 10.37 21.62
C ILE A 220 1.96 10.70 20.90
N SER A 221 1.71 10.03 19.79
CA SER A 221 0.40 9.94 19.17
C SER A 221 0.09 8.47 18.95
N PHE A 222 -1.16 8.07 19.14
CA PHE A 222 -1.62 6.75 18.79
C PHE A 222 -3.05 6.81 18.29
N ASP A 223 -3.40 5.87 17.42
CA ASP A 223 -4.75 5.75 16.87
C ASP A 223 -5.06 4.27 16.60
N LEU A 224 -6.35 3.93 16.63
CA LEU A 224 -6.82 2.57 16.48
C LEU A 224 -7.48 2.39 15.11
N TRP A 225 -6.99 1.42 14.36
CA TRP A 225 -7.49 1.11 13.03
C TRP A 225 -7.91 -0.35 12.91
N THR A 226 -9.09 -0.60 12.35
CA THR A 226 -9.53 -1.94 11.97
C THR A 226 -9.00 -2.28 10.58
N SER A 227 -8.11 -3.26 10.52
CA SER A 227 -7.44 -3.71 9.30
C SER A 227 -8.36 -4.47 8.35
N PRO A 228 -7.92 -4.71 7.09
CA PRO A 228 -8.69 -5.48 6.13
C PRO A 228 -9.04 -6.90 6.57
N ASN A 229 -8.17 -7.52 7.36
CA ASN A 229 -8.26 -8.88 7.87
C ASN A 229 -8.78 -8.92 9.33
N PRO A 230 -9.96 -8.32 9.57
CA PRO A 230 -10.49 -7.79 10.84
C PRO A 230 -9.59 -7.78 12.09
N TYR A 231 -8.38 -7.22 12.04
CA TYR A 231 -7.57 -6.98 13.23
C TYR A 231 -7.76 -5.54 13.71
N ALA A 232 -7.99 -5.35 15.00
CA ALA A 232 -7.81 -4.06 15.64
C ALA A 232 -6.30 -3.83 15.80
N ILE A 233 -5.77 -2.79 15.18
CA ILE A 233 -4.35 -2.46 15.18
C ILE A 233 -4.16 -1.02 15.66
N LEU A 234 -3.38 -0.87 16.73
CA LEU A 234 -2.99 0.39 17.32
C LEU A 234 -1.64 0.84 16.71
N GLY A 235 -1.65 1.93 15.97
CA GLY A 235 -0.42 2.59 15.53
C GLY A 235 0.07 3.54 16.62
N VAL A 236 1.36 3.50 16.96
CA VAL A 236 1.97 4.40 17.95
C VAL A 236 3.15 5.14 17.32
N VAL A 237 3.14 6.46 17.41
CA VAL A 237 4.09 7.39 16.79
C VAL A 237 4.74 8.24 17.88
N ALA A 238 6.06 8.41 17.81
CA ALA A 238 6.84 9.30 18.66
C ALA A 238 7.23 10.58 17.91
N MET A 239 7.27 11.69 18.64
CA MET A 239 7.63 13.03 18.19
C MET A 239 8.66 13.63 19.16
N TRP A 240 9.83 14.02 18.65
CA TRP A 240 10.90 14.61 19.46
C TRP A 240 11.82 15.51 18.63
N ILE A 241 12.69 16.27 19.30
CA ILE A 241 13.81 16.99 18.67
C ILE A 241 15.10 16.21 18.97
N ASP A 242 15.81 15.84 17.91
CA ASP A 242 17.04 15.05 18.02
C ASP A 242 18.25 15.90 18.44
N THR A 243 19.41 15.26 18.56
CA THR A 243 20.69 15.90 18.90
C THR A 243 21.15 16.95 17.88
N THR A 244 20.70 16.84 16.63
CA THR A 244 21.00 17.78 15.54
C THR A 244 20.08 18.99 15.52
N GLY A 245 19.03 19.00 16.37
CA GLY A 245 18.02 20.04 16.38
C GLY A 245 16.92 19.86 15.34
N MET A 246 16.86 18.69 14.69
CA MET A 246 15.80 18.37 13.76
C MET A 246 14.62 17.76 14.48
N ARG A 247 13.41 18.21 14.14
CA ARG A 247 12.19 17.55 14.58
C ARG A 247 12.05 16.20 13.88
N ARG A 248 11.87 15.15 14.67
CA ARG A 248 11.69 13.76 14.23
C ARG A 248 10.28 13.32 14.59
N VAL A 249 9.66 12.61 13.65
CA VAL A 249 8.39 11.94 13.86
C VAL A 249 8.48 10.57 13.19
N THR A 250 8.22 9.50 13.94
CA THR A 250 8.27 8.15 13.39
C THR A 250 7.46 7.15 14.21
N ALA A 251 7.09 6.02 13.60
CA ALA A 251 6.36 4.95 14.27
C ALA A 251 7.26 4.25 15.30
N LEU A 252 6.77 4.10 16.53
CA LEU A 252 7.36 3.21 17.54
C LEU A 252 6.90 1.77 17.33
N GLY A 253 5.65 1.57 16.91
CA GLY A 253 5.07 0.25 16.79
C GLY A 253 3.68 0.27 16.16
N MET A 254 3.25 -0.91 15.76
CA MET A 254 1.93 -1.16 15.18
C MET A 254 1.37 -2.45 15.78
N ARG A 255 0.69 -2.32 16.92
CA ARG A 255 0.34 -3.44 17.80
C ARG A 255 -1.09 -3.91 17.58
N ARG A 256 -1.29 -5.23 17.53
CA ARG A 256 -2.63 -5.79 17.53
C ARG A 256 -3.25 -5.67 18.92
N ILE A 257 -4.46 -5.12 18.99
CA ILE A 257 -5.28 -5.06 20.18
C ILE A 257 -6.16 -6.31 20.25
N TYR A 258 -6.25 -6.89 21.44
CA TYR A 258 -7.10 -8.04 21.75
C TYR A 258 -8.13 -7.64 22.80
N GLY A 259 -9.34 -8.21 22.71
CA GLY A 259 -10.42 -7.92 23.65
C GLY A 259 -11.11 -6.58 23.40
N GLU A 260 -11.70 -6.00 24.45
CA GLU A 260 -12.45 -4.76 24.37
C GLU A 260 -11.55 -3.55 24.10
N HIS A 261 -12.03 -2.59 23.32
CA HIS A 261 -11.27 -1.37 22.98
C HIS A 261 -11.42 -0.29 24.09
N THR A 262 -11.27 -0.68 25.36
CA THR A 262 -11.32 0.24 26.49
C THR A 262 -10.06 1.10 26.56
N GLY A 263 -10.15 2.28 27.17
CA GLY A 263 -9.00 3.16 27.33
C GLY A 263 -7.85 2.51 28.10
N GLU A 264 -8.16 1.71 29.12
CA GLU A 264 -7.17 0.96 29.92
C GLU A 264 -6.44 -0.09 29.07
N ASN A 265 -7.14 -0.82 28.20
CA ASN A 265 -6.51 -1.81 27.33
C ASN A 265 -5.58 -1.14 26.31
N LEU A 266 -6.03 -0.04 25.69
CA LEU A 266 -5.18 0.77 24.81
C LEU A 266 -3.96 1.31 25.56
N GLY A 267 -4.18 1.84 26.77
CA GLY A 267 -3.13 2.36 27.65
C GLY A 267 -2.08 1.31 28.01
N SER A 268 -2.49 0.09 28.34
CA SER A 268 -1.60 -1.03 28.66
C SER A 268 -0.66 -1.36 27.49
N VAL A 269 -1.19 -1.46 26.27
CA VAL A 269 -0.39 -1.78 25.09
C VAL A 269 0.59 -0.67 24.74
N VAL A 270 0.19 0.60 24.91
CA VAL A 270 1.11 1.73 24.71
C VAL A 270 2.19 1.73 25.79
N LEU A 271 1.84 1.49 27.06
CA LEU A 271 2.79 1.45 28.17
C LEU A 271 3.86 0.37 27.95
N GLU A 272 3.45 -0.86 27.61
CA GLU A 272 4.38 -1.95 27.24
C GLU A 272 5.33 -1.53 26.11
N LEU A 273 4.81 -0.86 25.08
CA LEU A 273 5.65 -0.38 23.98
C LEU A 273 6.64 0.69 24.45
N LEU A 274 6.23 1.63 25.31
CA LEU A 274 7.12 2.66 25.87
C LEU A 274 8.24 2.02 26.71
N GLU A 275 7.93 0.99 27.49
CA GLU A 275 8.92 0.22 28.26
C GLU A 275 9.93 -0.50 27.35
N GLU A 276 9.49 -1.05 26.21
CA GLU A 276 10.40 -1.69 25.23
C GLU A 276 11.43 -0.71 24.61
N TYR A 277 11.13 0.60 24.62
CA TYR A 277 12.03 1.67 24.20
C TYR A 277 12.71 2.39 25.37
N ASP A 278 12.57 1.88 26.61
CA ASP A 278 13.04 2.51 27.86
C ASP A 278 12.61 3.98 28.03
N ILE A 279 11.41 4.35 27.57
CA ILE A 279 10.92 5.72 27.74
C ILE A 279 10.39 5.88 29.16
N SER A 280 11.17 6.56 30.01
CA SER A 280 10.83 6.84 31.40
C SER A 280 9.95 8.09 31.56
N GLY A 281 9.38 8.27 32.76
CA GLY A 281 8.49 9.39 33.06
C GLY A 281 9.11 10.79 33.04
N ASP A 282 10.43 10.92 33.07
CA ASP A 282 11.14 12.19 32.84
C ASP A 282 11.33 12.50 31.35
N GLN A 283 11.38 11.47 30.51
CA GLN A 283 11.49 11.58 29.05
C GLN A 283 10.13 11.69 28.36
N ILE A 284 9.05 11.17 28.94
CA ILE A 284 7.71 11.24 28.33
C ILE A 284 7.17 12.68 28.29
N GLY A 285 6.68 13.08 27.13
CA GLY A 285 6.16 14.41 26.83
C GLY A 285 4.64 14.50 26.90
N TYR A 286 4.02 14.90 25.80
CA TYR A 286 2.56 15.07 25.66
C TYR A 286 1.97 14.02 24.73
N PHE A 287 0.66 13.81 24.81
CA PHE A 287 -0.09 12.88 23.97
C PHE A 287 -1.01 13.67 23.04
N MET A 288 -0.70 13.70 21.73
CA MET A 288 -1.55 14.35 20.71
C MET A 288 -2.48 13.32 20.07
N LEU A 289 -3.76 13.34 20.46
CA LEU A 289 -4.73 12.28 20.12
C LEU A 289 -6.06 12.85 19.64
N ASP A 290 -6.79 12.07 18.85
CA ASP A 290 -8.16 12.38 18.45
C ASP A 290 -9.09 12.50 19.68
N ASN A 291 -10.27 13.11 19.50
CA ASN A 291 -11.08 13.56 20.63
C ASN A 291 -11.92 12.45 21.29
N ALA A 292 -11.64 11.18 20.98
CA ALA A 292 -12.29 10.05 21.62
C ALA A 292 -12.08 10.07 23.15
N SER A 293 -13.15 9.78 23.90
CA SER A 293 -13.14 9.76 25.37
C SER A 293 -12.23 8.68 25.95
N ALA A 294 -12.11 7.54 25.25
CA ALA A 294 -11.23 6.43 25.65
C ALA A 294 -9.76 6.85 25.78
N ASN A 295 -9.32 7.85 24.99
CA ASN A 295 -7.96 8.38 25.04
C ASN A 295 -7.67 9.12 26.35
N ASP A 296 -8.69 9.75 26.96
CA ASP A 296 -8.53 10.42 28.26
C ASP A 296 -8.15 9.38 29.33
N THR A 297 -8.84 8.24 29.33
CA THR A 297 -8.58 7.11 30.23
C THR A 297 -7.25 6.43 29.94
N ALA A 298 -6.91 6.23 28.66
CA ALA A 298 -5.64 5.62 28.25
C ALA A 298 -4.43 6.43 28.73
N VAL A 299 -4.45 7.76 28.55
CA VAL A 299 -3.34 8.63 28.98
C VAL A 299 -3.24 8.68 30.51
N GLU A 300 -4.37 8.73 31.23
CA GLU A 300 -4.34 8.65 32.69
C GLU A 300 -3.76 7.31 33.18
N PHE A 301 -4.10 6.20 32.52
CA PHE A 301 -3.54 4.88 32.83
C PHE A 301 -2.01 4.86 32.66
N ILE A 302 -1.51 5.30 31.50
CA ILE A 302 -0.06 5.34 31.19
C ILE A 302 0.69 6.24 32.18
N LEU A 303 0.20 7.46 32.38
CA LEU A 303 0.92 8.46 33.19
C LEU A 303 0.80 8.22 34.69
N LYS A 304 -0.20 7.46 35.15
CA LYS A 304 -0.25 7.04 36.57
C LYS A 304 0.90 6.10 36.90
N ASP A 305 1.35 5.30 35.93
CA ASP A 305 2.48 4.39 36.07
C ASP A 305 3.82 5.10 35.86
N LEU A 306 3.99 5.82 34.73
CA LEU A 306 5.25 6.49 34.40
C LEU A 306 5.52 7.76 35.23
N CYS A 307 4.46 8.49 35.61
CA CYS A 307 4.55 9.79 36.28
C CYS A 307 3.72 9.85 37.58
N PRO A 308 3.94 8.97 38.56
CA PRO A 308 3.12 8.90 39.78
C PRO A 308 3.19 10.16 40.64
N TRP A 309 4.25 10.98 40.48
CA TRP A 309 4.41 12.25 41.18
C TRP A 309 3.53 13.39 40.64
N MET A 310 2.96 13.25 39.43
CA MET A 310 2.06 14.26 38.86
C MET A 310 0.68 14.16 39.51
N LYS A 311 0.02 15.30 39.74
CA LYS A 311 -1.39 15.32 40.14
C LYS A 311 -2.27 14.87 38.96
N SER A 312 -3.47 14.35 39.23
CA SER A 312 -4.41 13.94 38.17
C SER A 312 -4.72 15.05 37.16
N LYS A 313 -4.87 16.31 37.59
CA LYS A 313 -5.05 17.45 36.68
C LYS A 313 -3.86 17.65 35.74
N GLN A 314 -2.63 17.51 36.24
CA GLN A 314 -1.41 17.61 35.43
C GLN A 314 -1.32 16.48 34.40
N ARG A 315 -1.63 15.24 34.79
CA ARG A 315 -1.67 14.09 33.85
C ARG A 315 -2.72 14.29 32.77
N ARG A 316 -3.93 14.74 33.13
CA ARG A 316 -4.97 15.10 32.14
C ARG A 316 -4.50 16.18 31.17
N HIS A 317 -3.80 17.19 31.65
CA HIS A 317 -3.24 18.27 30.82
C HIS A 317 -2.07 17.82 29.92
N ARG A 318 -1.56 16.58 30.06
CA ARG A 318 -0.64 15.98 29.07
C ARG A 318 -1.35 15.50 27.81
N ARG A 319 -2.67 15.36 27.84
CA ARG A 319 -3.47 14.88 26.72
C ARG A 319 -4.00 16.04 25.88
N LEU A 320 -3.39 16.26 24.73
CA LEU A 320 -3.70 17.32 23.77
C LEU A 320 -4.66 16.83 22.67
N ARG A 321 -5.48 17.73 22.15
CA ARG A 321 -6.59 17.47 21.21
C ARG A 321 -6.09 17.72 19.79
N CYS A 322 -6.22 16.71 18.93
CA CYS A 322 -5.79 16.78 17.53
C CYS A 322 -6.51 17.93 16.80
N LEU A 323 -5.76 18.91 16.29
CA LEU A 323 -6.29 20.08 15.61
C LEU A 323 -7.09 19.69 14.34
N GLY A 324 -6.56 18.77 13.54
CA GLY A 324 -7.27 18.28 12.35
C GLY A 324 -8.60 17.59 12.67
N HIS A 325 -8.67 16.90 13.81
CA HIS A 325 -9.93 16.33 14.27
C HIS A 325 -10.91 17.41 14.74
N VAL A 326 -10.43 18.46 15.41
CA VAL A 326 -11.25 19.63 15.77
C VAL A 326 -11.82 20.30 14.51
N ILE A 327 -10.98 20.57 13.50
CA ILE A 327 -11.41 21.15 12.21
C ILE A 327 -12.46 20.26 11.54
N ASN A 328 -12.24 18.93 11.54
CA ASN A 328 -13.22 17.97 11.03
C ASN A 328 -14.56 18.06 11.76
N LEU A 329 -14.57 18.20 13.09
CA LEU A 329 -15.81 18.35 13.87
C LEU A 329 -16.52 19.68 13.58
N CYS A 330 -15.77 20.78 13.46
CA CYS A 330 -16.34 22.07 13.07
C CYS A 330 -16.99 22.00 11.68
N CYS A 331 -16.29 21.37 10.72
CA CYS A 331 -16.80 21.19 9.37
C CYS A 331 -18.01 20.23 9.32
N GLN A 332 -18.01 19.16 10.11
CA GLN A 332 -19.19 18.29 10.23
C GLN A 332 -20.38 19.04 10.84
N ALA A 333 -20.15 19.90 11.83
CA ALA A 333 -21.20 20.76 12.38
C ALA A 333 -21.73 21.75 11.34
N PHE A 334 -20.87 22.28 10.45
CA PHE A 334 -21.30 23.06 9.28
C PHE A 334 -22.21 22.24 8.36
N LEU A 335 -21.74 21.06 7.92
CA LEU A 335 -22.44 20.25 6.91
C LEU A 335 -23.74 19.61 7.42
N MET A 336 -23.80 19.23 8.69
CA MET A 336 -24.85 18.35 9.22
C MET A 336 -25.54 18.91 10.47
N GLY A 337 -25.18 20.12 10.91
CA GLY A 337 -25.73 20.79 12.08
C GLY A 337 -25.22 20.27 13.43
N ARG A 338 -25.67 20.92 14.52
CA ARG A 338 -25.13 20.74 15.89
C ARG A 338 -25.24 19.32 16.48
N ASN A 339 -26.11 18.46 15.95
CA ASN A 339 -26.34 17.09 16.45
C ASN A 339 -25.78 16.02 15.49
N CYS A 340 -24.87 16.39 14.57
CA CYS A 340 -24.33 15.51 13.53
C CYS A 340 -23.82 14.16 14.08
N GLU A 341 -23.09 14.15 15.20
CA GLU A 341 -22.55 12.95 15.86
C GLU A 341 -23.64 11.89 16.14
N LYS A 342 -24.82 12.31 16.63
CA LYS A 342 -25.95 11.40 16.91
C LYS A 342 -26.55 10.82 15.63
N TYR A 343 -26.57 11.59 14.55
CA TYR A 343 -27.08 11.10 13.26
C TYR A 343 -26.08 10.17 12.57
N LEU A 344 -24.79 10.49 12.61
CA LEU A 344 -23.72 9.63 12.09
C LEU A 344 -23.69 8.28 12.81
N ALA A 345 -23.83 8.26 14.15
CA ALA A 345 -23.93 7.02 14.91
C ALA A 345 -25.16 6.16 14.52
N LYS A 346 -26.31 6.80 14.25
CA LYS A 346 -27.50 6.09 13.74
C LYS A 346 -27.28 5.53 12.34
N LEU A 347 -26.70 6.33 11.44
CA LEU A 347 -26.36 5.92 10.08
C LEU A 347 -25.45 4.70 10.09
N GLU A 348 -24.37 4.74 10.88
CA GLU A 348 -23.41 3.65 11.01
C GLU A 348 -24.10 2.38 11.57
N LYS A 349 -24.91 2.52 12.62
CA LYS A 349 -25.67 1.39 13.19
C LYS A 349 -26.60 0.72 12.17
N HIS A 350 -27.32 1.50 11.37
CA HIS A 350 -28.20 0.93 10.33
C HIS A 350 -27.39 0.34 9.17
N HIS A 351 -26.27 0.97 8.81
CA HIS A 351 -25.37 0.46 7.78
C HIS A 351 -24.77 -0.90 8.17
N GLN A 352 -24.29 -1.04 9.41
CA GLN A 352 -23.76 -2.30 9.96
C GLN A 352 -24.82 -3.42 9.99
N ARG A 353 -26.10 -3.06 10.18
CA ARG A 353 -27.24 -3.99 10.14
C ARG A 353 -27.71 -4.33 8.72
N GLY A 354 -27.10 -3.76 7.68
CA GLY A 354 -27.52 -3.96 6.29
C GLY A 354 -28.84 -3.30 5.92
N ASP A 355 -29.36 -2.39 6.76
CA ASP A 355 -30.66 -1.72 6.58
C ASP A 355 -30.51 -0.49 5.67
N TYR A 356 -30.20 -0.73 4.40
CA TYR A 356 -29.87 0.33 3.44
C TYR A 356 -31.04 1.27 3.14
N THR A 357 -32.28 0.81 3.28
CA THR A 357 -33.47 1.65 3.14
C THR A 357 -33.52 2.72 4.22
N LYS A 358 -33.29 2.36 5.49
CA LYS A 358 -33.21 3.35 6.58
C LYS A 358 -32.00 4.26 6.46
N VAL A 359 -30.85 3.75 5.98
CA VAL A 359 -29.68 4.59 5.70
C VAL A 359 -30.02 5.67 4.67
N GLU A 360 -30.68 5.28 3.57
CA GLU A 360 -31.11 6.22 2.53
C GLU A 360 -32.12 7.25 3.08
N GLU A 361 -33.10 6.82 3.89
CA GLU A 361 -34.08 7.70 4.53
C GLU A 361 -33.45 8.69 5.51
N LEU A 362 -32.42 8.27 6.26
CA LEU A 362 -31.67 9.16 7.13
C LEU A 362 -30.90 10.20 6.31
N TRP A 363 -30.32 9.80 5.16
CA TRP A 363 -29.66 10.75 4.27
C TRP A 363 -30.60 11.79 3.69
N LYS A 364 -31.86 11.45 3.41
CA LYS A 364 -32.87 12.43 2.92
C LYS A 364 -33.05 13.64 3.85
N LYS A 365 -32.72 13.50 5.14
CA LYS A 365 -32.84 14.59 6.12
C LYS A 365 -31.76 15.68 5.99
N PHE A 366 -30.73 15.46 5.17
CA PHE A 366 -29.61 16.38 4.96
C PHE A 366 -29.70 17.20 3.65
N GLY A 367 -30.92 17.47 3.16
CA GLY A 367 -31.14 18.39 2.03
C GLY A 367 -30.34 18.03 0.77
N CYS A 368 -29.68 19.03 0.17
CA CYS A 368 -28.85 18.88 -1.02
C CYS A 368 -27.70 17.87 -0.84
N LEU A 369 -27.06 17.84 0.34
CA LEU A 369 -25.95 16.91 0.65
C LEU A 369 -26.42 15.45 0.64
N GLY A 370 -27.57 15.20 1.26
CA GLY A 370 -28.19 13.87 1.28
C GLY A 370 -28.63 13.38 -0.10
N ARG A 371 -29.19 14.28 -0.91
CA ARG A 371 -29.56 14.01 -2.30
C ARG A 371 -28.33 13.68 -3.14
N LEU A 372 -27.27 14.49 -3.05
CA LEU A 372 -26.01 14.24 -3.75
C LEU A 372 -25.40 12.89 -3.34
N HIS A 373 -25.33 12.60 -2.04
CA HIS A 373 -24.81 11.31 -1.53
C HIS A 373 -25.54 10.12 -2.15
N ASN A 374 -26.88 10.16 -2.15
CA ASN A 374 -27.71 9.08 -2.69
C ASN A 374 -27.60 9.00 -4.23
N LEU A 375 -27.52 10.12 -4.94
CA LEU A 375 -27.35 10.15 -6.39
C LEU A 375 -26.00 9.55 -6.81
N VAL A 376 -24.90 9.96 -6.16
CA VAL A 376 -23.57 9.39 -6.41
C VAL A 376 -23.55 7.90 -6.11
N ARG A 377 -24.16 7.47 -5.00
CA ARG A 377 -24.30 6.04 -4.65
C ARG A 377 -25.08 5.29 -5.72
N TYR A 378 -26.20 5.84 -6.19
CA TYR A 378 -27.07 5.23 -7.20
C TYR A 378 -26.33 4.97 -8.52
N ILE A 379 -25.56 5.96 -8.99
CA ILE A 379 -24.74 5.86 -10.21
C ILE A 379 -23.62 4.84 -10.03
N ARG A 380 -22.92 4.89 -8.89
CA ARG A 380 -21.78 4.01 -8.61
C ARG A 380 -22.17 2.57 -8.26
N LEU A 381 -23.45 2.29 -8.01
CA LEU A 381 -23.92 1.00 -7.53
C LEU A 381 -23.74 -0.15 -8.55
N THR A 382 -23.89 0.14 -9.85
CA THR A 382 -23.85 -0.88 -10.91
C THR A 382 -22.89 -0.47 -12.02
N PRO A 383 -22.09 -1.38 -12.60
CA PRO A 383 -21.21 -1.08 -13.73
C PRO A 383 -21.92 -0.39 -14.89
N GLN A 384 -23.12 -0.84 -15.25
CA GLN A 384 -23.91 -0.30 -16.37
C GLN A 384 -24.20 1.20 -16.21
N ARG A 385 -24.57 1.64 -15.00
CA ARG A 385 -24.81 3.06 -14.71
C ARG A 385 -23.54 3.90 -14.71
N ARG A 386 -22.40 3.31 -14.32
CA ARG A 386 -21.10 3.99 -14.37
C ARG A 386 -20.67 4.19 -15.82
N GLU A 387 -20.79 3.15 -16.63
CA GLU A 387 -20.53 3.19 -18.06
C GLU A 387 -21.44 4.21 -18.75
N GLU A 388 -22.75 4.15 -18.52
CA GLU A 388 -23.70 5.11 -19.08
C GLU A 388 -23.34 6.55 -18.66
N PHE A 389 -23.05 6.80 -17.39
CA PHE A 389 -22.61 8.12 -16.94
C PHE A 389 -21.30 8.57 -17.60
N ALA A 390 -20.35 7.66 -17.83
CA ALA A 390 -19.10 7.94 -18.52
C ALA A 390 -19.31 8.28 -20.00
N THR A 391 -20.31 7.69 -20.68
CA THR A 391 -20.65 8.00 -22.08
C THR A 391 -21.29 9.37 -22.30
N ILE A 392 -21.74 10.05 -21.25
CA ILE A 392 -22.27 11.41 -21.36
C ILE A 392 -21.10 12.38 -21.48
N ILE A 393 -20.83 12.83 -22.71
CA ILE A 393 -19.81 13.81 -23.06
C ILE A 393 -20.46 15.18 -23.21
N ILE A 394 -19.92 16.19 -22.53
CA ILE A 394 -20.38 17.58 -22.66
C ILE A 394 -19.52 18.35 -23.68
N GLY A 395 -18.20 18.12 -23.67
CA GLY A 395 -17.26 18.87 -24.49
C GLY A 395 -17.04 20.32 -24.00
N GLY A 396 -16.42 21.15 -24.85
CA GLY A 396 -16.11 22.56 -24.53
C GLY A 396 -15.09 22.73 -23.39
N ASP A 397 -15.25 23.78 -22.60
CA ASP A 397 -14.34 24.14 -21.49
C ASP A 397 -14.33 23.10 -20.34
N LEU A 398 -15.34 22.21 -20.29
CA LEU A 398 -15.45 21.14 -19.30
C LEU A 398 -14.96 19.77 -19.80
N SER A 399 -14.42 19.70 -21.03
CA SER A 399 -13.93 18.45 -21.64
C SER A 399 -12.89 17.71 -20.81
N GLN A 400 -12.10 18.41 -19.99
CA GLN A 400 -11.14 17.79 -19.05
C GLN A 400 -11.81 16.92 -17.97
N PHE A 401 -13.11 17.09 -17.75
CA PHE A 401 -13.90 16.33 -16.78
C PHE A 401 -14.77 15.24 -17.44
N ASP A 402 -14.79 15.15 -18.76
CA ASP A 402 -15.48 14.08 -19.48
C ASP A 402 -14.82 12.72 -19.14
N GLY A 403 -15.63 11.66 -19.06
CA GLY A 403 -15.16 10.32 -18.67
C GLY A 403 -14.74 10.15 -17.20
N LEU A 404 -14.60 11.22 -16.41
CA LEU A 404 -14.26 11.11 -14.99
C LEU A 404 -15.40 10.49 -14.16
N GLU A 405 -15.05 9.56 -13.25
CA GLU A 405 -15.99 9.00 -12.27
C GLU A 405 -16.37 10.04 -11.17
N LEU A 406 -17.57 9.90 -10.61
CA LEU A 406 -18.01 10.64 -9.42
C LEU A 406 -17.28 10.12 -8.18
N ILE A 407 -17.01 10.98 -7.21
CA ILE A 407 -16.37 10.62 -5.94
C ILE A 407 -17.44 10.34 -4.89
N GLN A 408 -17.48 9.14 -4.32
CA GLN A 408 -18.35 8.84 -3.18
C GLN A 408 -17.73 9.41 -1.90
N ASN A 409 -18.48 10.27 -1.21
CA ASN A 409 -18.06 10.82 0.08
C ASN A 409 -18.08 9.77 1.21
N ASN A 410 -17.20 9.95 2.19
CA ASN A 410 -17.21 9.27 3.48
C ASN A 410 -17.94 10.15 4.52
N SER A 411 -18.89 9.57 5.23
CA SER A 411 -19.74 10.28 6.20
C SER A 411 -18.99 10.89 7.38
N THR A 412 -17.80 10.36 7.72
CA THR A 412 -17.01 10.74 8.91
C THR A 412 -15.80 11.64 8.60
N ARG A 413 -15.46 11.85 7.32
CA ARG A 413 -14.29 12.65 6.91
C ARG A 413 -14.71 13.80 6.03
N TRP A 414 -14.58 15.02 6.54
CA TRP A 414 -15.07 16.21 5.85
C TRP A 414 -14.39 16.47 4.49
N ASN A 415 -13.09 16.20 4.35
CA ASN A 415 -12.35 16.34 3.08
C ASN A 415 -13.00 15.54 1.92
N SER A 416 -13.58 14.38 2.22
CA SER A 416 -14.25 13.57 1.20
C SER A 416 -15.55 14.20 0.70
N TRP A 417 -16.22 15.01 1.52
CA TRP A 417 -17.36 15.81 1.11
C TRP A 417 -16.92 16.94 0.19
N PHE A 418 -15.86 17.66 0.55
CA PHE A 418 -15.30 18.71 -0.30
C PHE A 418 -15.00 18.17 -1.72
N TYR A 419 -14.22 17.09 -1.83
CA TYR A 419 -13.93 16.48 -3.12
C TYR A 419 -15.17 15.95 -3.86
N SER A 420 -16.13 15.36 -3.14
CA SER A 420 -17.38 14.87 -3.72
C SER A 420 -18.24 16.01 -4.30
N ILE A 421 -18.36 17.12 -3.58
CA ILE A 421 -19.14 18.29 -3.99
C ILE A 421 -18.43 18.99 -5.16
N THR A 422 -17.14 19.30 -5.04
CA THR A 422 -16.36 19.91 -6.11
C THR A 422 -16.41 19.06 -7.39
N ARG A 423 -16.26 17.72 -7.28
CA ARG A 423 -16.41 16.83 -8.45
C ARG A 423 -17.81 16.92 -9.04
N ALA A 424 -18.86 16.93 -8.22
CA ALA A 424 -20.24 17.01 -8.69
C ALA A 424 -20.54 18.34 -9.40
N LEU A 425 -20.02 19.46 -8.91
CA LEU A 425 -20.13 20.77 -9.55
C LEU A 425 -19.43 20.80 -10.91
N ASN A 426 -18.22 20.24 -11.01
CA ASN A 426 -17.48 20.15 -12.28
C ASN A 426 -18.18 19.31 -13.35
N VAL A 427 -19.03 18.36 -12.95
CA VAL A 427 -19.80 17.48 -13.86
C VAL A 427 -21.31 17.71 -13.76
N ARG A 428 -21.74 18.90 -13.33
CA ARG A 428 -23.14 19.24 -13.08
C ARG A 428 -24.04 18.91 -14.26
N GLU A 429 -23.68 19.35 -15.46
CA GLU A 429 -24.47 19.12 -16.67
C GLU A 429 -24.62 17.62 -16.99
N ARG A 430 -23.56 16.82 -16.81
CA ARG A 430 -23.60 15.36 -16.96
C ARG A 430 -24.57 14.72 -15.97
N LEU A 431 -24.55 15.18 -14.71
CA LEU A 431 -25.45 14.72 -13.65
C LEU A 431 -26.91 15.08 -13.94
N GLU A 432 -27.17 16.27 -14.46
CA GLU A 432 -28.51 16.72 -14.86
C GLU A 432 -29.05 15.89 -16.05
N LEU A 433 -28.22 15.64 -17.07
CA LEU A 433 -28.56 14.80 -18.21
C LEU A 433 -28.82 13.34 -17.81
N PHE A 434 -27.93 12.75 -17.00
CA PHE A 434 -28.13 11.41 -16.46
C PHE A 434 -29.44 11.33 -15.67
N SER A 435 -29.70 12.37 -14.86
CA SER A 435 -30.91 12.45 -14.05
C SER A 435 -32.19 12.66 -14.87
N ALA A 436 -32.10 13.29 -16.03
CA ALA A 436 -33.24 13.41 -16.94
C ALA A 436 -33.59 12.05 -17.59
N ARG A 437 -32.58 11.23 -17.90
CA ARG A 437 -32.76 9.90 -18.54
C ARG A 437 -33.33 8.84 -17.60
N HIS A 438 -33.17 9.02 -16.28
CA HIS A 438 -33.52 8.01 -15.26
C HIS A 438 -34.82 8.31 -14.48
N VAL A 439 -35.63 9.27 -14.93
CA VAL A 439 -36.92 9.56 -14.28
C VAL A 439 -37.84 8.32 -14.40
N PRO A 440 -38.37 7.78 -13.30
CA PRO A 440 -39.11 6.52 -13.32
C PRO A 440 -40.43 6.60 -14.11
N GLY A 441 -40.75 5.53 -14.85
CA GLY A 441 -42.12 5.25 -15.30
C GLY A 441 -43.04 4.83 -14.14
N LYS A 442 -44.37 4.92 -14.35
CA LYS A 442 -45.40 4.61 -13.33
C LYS A 442 -45.11 3.27 -12.62
N GLY A 443 -44.77 3.33 -11.33
CA GLY A 443 -44.61 2.16 -10.45
C GLY A 443 -43.17 1.87 -9.98
N SER A 444 -42.15 2.59 -10.43
CA SER A 444 -40.78 2.45 -9.90
C SER A 444 -40.36 3.65 -9.05
N VAL A 445 -39.69 3.41 -7.92
CA VAL A 445 -39.05 4.48 -7.11
C VAL A 445 -37.67 4.76 -7.72
N GLY A 446 -37.66 5.43 -8.89
CA GLY A 446 -36.43 5.85 -9.56
C GLY A 446 -35.72 7.02 -8.83
N ILE A 447 -34.84 7.73 -9.54
CA ILE A 447 -34.04 8.84 -8.97
C ILE A 447 -34.84 10.12 -8.62
N ALA A 448 -36.16 10.12 -8.79
CA ALA A 448 -37.02 11.29 -8.53
C ALA A 448 -36.82 11.85 -7.10
N ASN A 449 -36.47 10.98 -6.15
CA ASN A 449 -36.23 11.36 -4.75
C ASN A 449 -34.80 11.91 -4.48
N PHE A 450 -33.87 11.82 -5.44
CA PHE A 450 -32.47 12.27 -5.29
C PHE A 450 -32.06 13.30 -6.34
N LYS A 451 -32.98 13.69 -7.24
CA LYS A 451 -32.71 14.73 -8.23
C LYS A 451 -32.35 16.04 -7.52
N LEU A 452 -31.28 16.65 -8.01
CA LEU A 452 -30.84 18.01 -7.65
C LEU A 452 -31.50 18.98 -8.63
N ASP A 453 -32.11 20.04 -8.10
CA ASP A 453 -32.66 21.15 -8.87
C ASP A 453 -31.75 22.38 -8.73
N GLY A 454 -32.13 23.50 -9.37
CA GLY A 454 -31.34 24.73 -9.35
C GLY A 454 -31.05 25.24 -7.94
N GLN A 455 -31.97 25.05 -6.99
CA GLN A 455 -31.78 25.49 -5.60
C GLN A 455 -30.74 24.63 -4.89
N HIS A 456 -30.83 23.30 -5.05
CA HIS A 456 -29.85 22.39 -4.45
C HIS A 456 -28.44 22.60 -5.03
N TRP A 457 -28.32 22.89 -6.33
CA TRP A 457 -27.03 23.22 -6.93
C TRP A 457 -26.44 24.52 -6.39
N PHE A 458 -27.27 25.54 -6.26
CA PHE A 458 -26.87 26.81 -5.65
C PHE A 458 -26.38 26.60 -4.22
N GLU A 459 -27.10 25.81 -3.40
CA GLU A 459 -26.66 25.44 -2.05
C GLU A 459 -25.30 24.73 -2.06
N LEU A 460 -25.11 23.76 -2.95
CA LEU A 460 -23.84 23.02 -3.07
C LEU A 460 -22.67 23.92 -3.47
N GLU A 461 -22.88 24.91 -4.34
CA GLU A 461 -21.87 25.90 -4.71
C GLU A 461 -21.45 26.76 -3.51
N LYS A 462 -22.40 27.21 -2.70
CA LYS A 462 -22.10 28.00 -1.49
C LYS A 462 -21.43 27.16 -0.39
N ILE A 463 -21.85 25.91 -0.24
CA ILE A 463 -21.20 24.96 0.67
C ILE A 463 -19.76 24.70 0.21
N GLU A 464 -19.52 24.44 -1.08
CA GLU A 464 -18.16 24.22 -1.61
C GLU A 464 -17.24 25.42 -1.34
N LEU A 465 -17.76 26.64 -1.51
CA LEU A 465 -17.02 27.87 -1.24
C LEU A 465 -16.61 27.96 0.24
N ALA A 466 -17.55 27.75 1.17
CA ALA A 466 -17.26 27.77 2.61
C ALA A 466 -16.30 26.65 3.05
N LEU A 467 -16.34 25.49 2.38
CA LEU A 467 -15.44 24.37 2.67
C LEU A 467 -13.97 24.66 2.31
N LYS A 468 -13.68 25.64 1.45
CA LYS A 468 -12.30 26.02 1.09
C LYS A 468 -11.52 26.54 2.29
N ASP A 469 -12.18 27.23 3.23
CA ASP A 469 -11.50 27.78 4.40
C ASP A 469 -11.09 26.66 5.38
N PHE A 470 -11.96 25.66 5.56
CA PHE A 470 -11.62 24.44 6.31
C PHE A 470 -10.47 23.67 5.64
N TYR A 471 -10.42 23.65 4.30
CA TYR A 471 -9.35 23.03 3.53
C TYR A 471 -8.02 23.75 3.72
N ALA A 472 -8.02 25.07 3.61
CA ALA A 472 -6.84 25.90 3.86
C ALA A 472 -6.34 25.71 5.30
N ALA A 473 -7.22 25.76 6.32
CA ALA A 473 -6.86 25.56 7.72
C ALA A 473 -6.26 24.16 7.98
N THR A 474 -6.80 23.13 7.33
CA THR A 474 -6.29 21.76 7.43
C THR A 474 -4.90 21.65 6.79
N LEU A 475 -4.72 22.14 5.57
CA LEU A 475 -3.42 22.15 4.89
C LEU A 475 -2.36 22.96 5.64
N LEU A 476 -2.75 24.09 6.25
CA LEU A 476 -1.86 24.91 7.07
C LEU A 476 -1.41 24.21 8.34
N SER A 477 -2.15 23.20 8.82
CA SER A 477 -1.86 22.44 10.03
C SER A 477 -1.13 21.13 9.76
N GLU A 478 -1.28 20.58 8.55
CA GLU A 478 -0.68 19.32 8.12
C GLU A 478 0.83 19.45 7.83
N GLY A 479 1.61 18.46 8.28
CA GLY A 479 3.00 18.28 7.85
C GLY A 479 4.09 18.74 8.82
N LYS A 480 5.33 18.77 8.31
CA LYS A 480 6.56 18.86 9.14
C LYS A 480 6.99 20.29 9.51
N LYS A 481 6.26 21.31 9.07
CA LYS A 481 6.63 22.72 9.30
C LYS A 481 5.85 23.38 10.44
N THR A 482 4.74 22.79 10.85
CA THR A 482 3.80 23.31 11.86
C THR A 482 4.12 22.74 13.23
N SER A 483 3.82 23.44 14.31
CA SER A 483 4.00 22.97 15.68
C SER A 483 2.80 23.29 16.54
N LEU A 484 2.81 22.88 17.80
CA LEU A 484 1.77 23.25 18.76
C LEU A 484 1.56 24.77 18.88
N ALA A 485 2.58 25.59 18.59
CA ALA A 485 2.45 27.04 18.59
C ALA A 485 1.40 27.54 17.57
N ASP A 486 1.20 26.84 16.47
CA ASP A 486 0.27 27.25 15.41
C ASP A 486 -1.20 26.99 15.75
N TRP A 487 -1.48 26.36 16.90
CA TRP A 487 -2.82 25.93 17.29
C TRP A 487 -3.80 27.10 17.43
N PHE A 488 -3.45 28.14 18.21
CA PHE A 488 -4.31 29.31 18.40
C PHE A 488 -4.48 30.11 17.10
N SER A 489 -3.37 30.41 16.41
CA SER A 489 -3.41 31.18 15.17
C SER A 489 -4.28 30.52 14.08
N THR A 490 -4.26 29.18 14.01
CA THR A 490 -5.11 28.45 13.06
C THR A 490 -6.57 28.53 13.44
N LEU A 491 -6.90 28.34 14.72
CA LEU A 491 -8.30 28.40 15.16
C LEU A 491 -8.87 29.83 15.09
N ASP A 492 -8.07 30.86 15.40
CA ASP A 492 -8.49 32.25 15.28
C ASP A 492 -8.74 32.63 13.82
N CYS A 493 -7.86 32.22 12.91
CA CYS A 493 -8.09 32.35 11.47
C CYS A 493 -9.41 31.68 11.08
N LEU A 494 -9.60 30.41 11.44
CA LEU A 494 -10.82 29.67 11.11
C LEU A 494 -12.08 30.31 11.72
N LEU A 495 -12.03 30.79 12.97
CA LEU A 495 -13.14 31.48 13.63
C LEU A 495 -13.51 32.76 12.90
N ARG A 496 -12.51 33.54 12.46
CA ARG A 496 -12.71 34.76 11.68
C ARG A 496 -13.34 34.46 10.32
N GLU A 497 -12.79 33.52 9.55
CA GLU A 497 -13.34 33.16 8.23
C GLU A 497 -14.79 32.64 8.34
N ILE A 498 -15.09 31.80 9.35
CA ILE A 498 -16.47 31.34 9.61
C ILE A 498 -17.38 32.52 10.00
N SER A 499 -16.89 33.47 10.80
CA SER A 499 -17.66 34.66 11.20
C SER A 499 -17.95 35.56 10.01
N GLU A 500 -16.96 35.85 9.17
CA GLU A 500 -17.12 36.64 7.94
C GLU A 500 -18.11 35.97 6.98
N THR A 501 -18.01 34.65 6.82
CA THR A 501 -18.98 33.86 6.03
C THR A 501 -20.39 33.95 6.60
N LYS A 502 -20.53 33.87 7.92
CA LYS A 502 -21.82 33.99 8.61
C LYS A 502 -22.42 35.38 8.43
N ASP A 503 -21.64 36.43 8.60
CA ASP A 503 -22.08 37.83 8.48
C ASP A 503 -22.47 38.12 7.03
N HIS A 504 -21.68 37.65 6.07
CA HIS A 504 -22.02 37.74 4.64
C HIS A 504 -23.36 37.07 4.30
N TYR A 505 -23.64 35.87 4.85
CA TYR A 505 -24.93 35.21 4.66
C TYR A 505 -26.07 35.96 5.36
N HIS A 506 -25.80 36.62 6.48
CA HIS A 506 -26.78 37.45 7.18
C HIS A 506 -27.17 38.69 6.36
N ASP A 507 -26.17 39.40 5.84
CA ASP A 507 -26.38 40.63 5.09
C ASP A 507 -27.14 40.33 3.78
N ILE A 508 -26.71 39.32 3.01
CA ILE A 508 -27.39 38.93 1.77
C ILE A 508 -28.82 38.45 2.02
N HIS A 509 -29.08 37.73 3.12
CA HIS A 509 -30.43 37.31 3.50
C HIS A 509 -31.40 38.49 3.63
N THR A 510 -30.91 39.68 4.00
CA THR A 510 -31.75 40.88 4.13
C THR A 510 -32.05 41.57 2.79
N GLU A 511 -31.34 41.22 1.72
CA GLU A 511 -31.40 41.88 0.41
C GLU A 511 -31.95 40.99 -0.72
N ASP A 512 -31.87 39.66 -0.60
CA ASP A 512 -32.24 38.67 -1.64
C ASP A 512 -33.55 37.92 -1.32
N ASP A 513 -34.36 37.64 -2.36
CA ASP A 513 -35.63 36.91 -2.30
C ASP A 513 -35.46 35.42 -1.88
N ASN A 514 -34.23 34.87 -1.95
CA ASN A 514 -33.89 33.50 -1.51
C ASN A 514 -33.70 33.35 0.01
N ASN A 515 -34.62 33.93 0.78
CA ASN A 515 -34.57 34.08 2.24
C ASN A 515 -34.29 32.75 3.00
N PHE A 516 -34.85 31.62 2.55
CA PHE A 516 -34.70 30.34 3.26
C PHE A 516 -33.28 29.77 3.22
N THR A 517 -32.59 29.87 2.09
CA THR A 517 -31.29 29.23 1.85
C THR A 517 -30.17 29.93 2.60
N TRP A 518 -30.16 31.25 2.56
CA TRP A 518 -29.19 32.06 3.29
C TRP A 518 -29.34 31.88 4.80
N LYS A 519 -30.58 31.78 5.29
CA LYS A 519 -30.87 31.46 6.69
C LYS A 519 -30.38 30.05 7.09
N TYR A 520 -30.56 29.07 6.21
CA TYR A 520 -30.02 27.72 6.42
C TYR A 520 -28.49 27.72 6.50
N LEU A 521 -27.82 28.36 5.53
CA LEU A 521 -26.35 28.44 5.48
C LEU A 521 -25.77 29.25 6.66
N GLN A 522 -26.44 30.32 7.08
CA GLN A 522 -26.10 31.06 8.30
C GLN A 522 -26.18 30.14 9.53
N GLY A 523 -27.26 29.34 9.66
CA GLY A 523 -27.40 28.36 10.74
C GLY A 523 -26.32 27.27 10.72
N CYS A 524 -25.83 26.89 9.53
CA CYS A 524 -24.70 25.98 9.36
C CYS A 524 -23.39 26.63 9.84
N ALA A 525 -23.11 27.87 9.42
CA ALA A 525 -21.96 28.64 9.87
C ALA A 525 -21.96 28.84 11.39
N ASP A 526 -23.13 29.14 11.99
CA ASP A 526 -23.32 29.23 13.44
C ASP A 526 -23.00 27.92 14.16
N ALA A 527 -23.41 26.78 13.60
CA ALA A 527 -23.11 25.47 14.19
C ALA A 527 -21.61 25.17 14.16
N ALA A 528 -20.93 25.52 13.08
CA ALA A 528 -19.48 25.37 12.94
C ALA A 528 -18.71 26.28 13.89
N TRP A 529 -19.11 27.55 13.98
CA TRP A 529 -18.50 28.54 14.85
C TRP A 529 -18.62 28.13 16.31
N LEU A 530 -19.82 27.75 16.76
CA LEU A 530 -20.03 27.29 18.14
C LEU A 530 -19.19 26.06 18.48
N LYS A 531 -19.07 25.11 17.54
CA LYS A 531 -18.22 23.93 17.72
C LYS A 531 -16.75 24.32 17.82
N CYS A 532 -16.30 25.29 17.04
CA CYS A 532 -14.92 25.79 17.10
C CYS A 532 -14.63 26.46 18.45
N VAL A 533 -15.54 27.34 18.91
CA VAL A 533 -15.45 28.01 20.22
C VAL A 533 -15.47 27.02 21.39
N GLU A 534 -16.29 25.96 21.31
CA GLU A 534 -16.31 24.87 22.28
C GLU A 534 -14.90 24.30 22.52
N TYR A 535 -14.11 24.15 21.44
CA TYR A 535 -12.73 23.69 21.53
C TYR A 535 -11.72 24.77 21.91
N TYR A 536 -11.89 25.97 21.37
CA TYR A 536 -11.05 27.12 21.69
C TYR A 536 -11.07 27.47 23.18
N ASN A 537 -12.22 27.31 23.85
CA ASN A 537 -12.42 27.69 25.25
C ASN A 537 -12.33 26.50 26.24
N ASN A 538 -12.05 25.28 25.76
CA ASN A 538 -12.15 24.05 26.57
C ASN A 538 -13.54 23.84 27.21
N GLN A 539 -14.59 24.19 26.48
CA GLN A 539 -15.98 24.13 26.94
C GLN A 539 -16.72 22.89 26.43
N GLN A 540 -16.00 21.81 26.11
CA GLN A 540 -16.66 20.62 25.58
C GLN A 540 -17.57 19.99 26.63
N LEU A 541 -18.84 19.78 26.29
CA LEU A 541 -19.84 19.28 27.23
C LEU A 541 -19.43 17.92 27.84
N ASN A 542 -18.88 17.04 27.00
CA ASN A 542 -18.38 15.73 27.45
C ASN A 542 -17.16 15.84 28.38
N TRP A 543 -16.34 16.89 28.23
CA TRP A 543 -15.22 17.15 29.11
C TRP A 543 -15.72 17.72 30.45
N GLN A 544 -16.55 18.77 30.41
CA GLN A 544 -17.14 19.39 31.60
C GLN A 544 -17.96 18.40 32.43
N ASN A 545 -18.73 17.51 31.80
CA ASN A 545 -19.50 16.48 32.52
C ASN A 545 -18.60 15.48 33.26
N ARG A 546 -17.41 15.19 32.72
CA ARG A 546 -16.45 14.25 33.32
C ARG A 546 -15.54 14.93 34.34
N PHE A 547 -15.20 16.19 34.10
CA PHE A 547 -14.26 17.00 34.89
C PHE A 547 -14.82 18.41 35.10
N PRO A 548 -15.88 18.59 35.91
CA PRO A 548 -16.56 19.88 36.07
C PRO A 548 -15.66 20.97 36.69
N GLU A 549 -14.63 20.58 37.43
CA GLU A 549 -13.65 21.49 38.05
C GLU A 549 -12.44 21.80 37.15
N ASP A 550 -12.36 21.21 35.95
CA ASP A 550 -11.22 21.34 35.03
C ASP A 550 -11.60 22.14 33.79
N THR A 551 -11.83 23.45 33.99
CA THR A 551 -12.24 24.39 32.94
C THR A 551 -11.08 24.94 32.12
N ASP A 552 -9.83 24.71 32.55
CA ASP A 552 -8.65 25.32 31.94
C ASP A 552 -8.17 24.52 30.73
N LEU A 553 -7.79 25.21 29.65
CA LEU A 553 -7.00 24.57 28.60
C LEU A 553 -5.65 24.09 29.17
N PRO A 554 -5.12 22.96 28.65
CA PRO A 554 -3.76 22.53 28.95
C PRO A 554 -2.73 23.66 28.77
N PRO A 555 -1.87 23.93 29.76
CA PRO A 555 -0.92 25.04 29.69
C PRO A 555 0.08 24.98 28.52
N ALA A 556 0.27 23.79 27.95
CA ALA A 556 1.15 23.55 26.81
C ALA A 556 0.76 24.35 25.56
N TYR A 557 -0.53 24.57 25.30
CA TYR A 557 -0.99 25.38 24.16
C TYR A 557 -0.47 26.82 24.26
N TYR A 558 -0.59 27.42 25.45
CA TYR A 558 -0.09 28.76 25.72
C TYR A 558 1.45 28.79 25.69
N ALA A 559 2.10 27.82 26.33
CA ALA A 559 3.55 27.73 26.42
C ALA A 559 4.21 27.63 25.04
N ALA A 560 3.66 26.81 24.13
CA ALA A 560 4.19 26.68 22.77
C ALA A 560 4.21 28.01 22.02
N GLN A 561 3.12 28.78 22.12
CA GLN A 561 2.99 30.08 21.45
C GLN A 561 3.91 31.14 22.05
N ILE A 562 4.03 31.20 23.38
CA ILE A 562 4.78 32.28 24.05
C ILE A 562 6.29 32.02 24.09
N LEU A 563 6.72 30.76 24.00
CA LEU A 563 8.11 30.37 23.83
C LEU A 563 8.60 30.57 22.39
N ASP A 564 7.72 30.90 21.45
CA ASP A 564 8.11 31.40 20.14
C ASP A 564 8.65 32.84 20.28
N PRO A 565 9.95 33.08 19.97
CA PRO A 565 10.57 34.39 20.13
C PRO A 565 9.97 35.47 19.21
N TYR A 566 9.24 35.08 18.16
CA TYR A 566 8.58 36.00 17.23
C TYR A 566 7.15 36.40 17.68
N ARG A 567 6.53 35.63 18.59
CA ARG A 567 5.13 35.85 19.02
C ARG A 567 5.02 36.35 20.45
N LYS A 568 5.49 35.56 21.43
CA LYS A 568 5.40 35.83 22.89
C LYS A 568 3.97 36.18 23.35
N TRP A 569 3.83 36.74 24.56
CA TRP A 569 2.56 37.32 25.03
C TRP A 569 2.10 38.54 24.22
N GLY A 570 2.96 39.12 23.38
CA GLY A 570 2.60 40.25 22.51
C GLY A 570 1.45 39.90 21.57
N TRP A 571 1.46 38.68 21.03
CA TRP A 571 0.37 38.18 20.17
C TRP A 571 -0.96 38.07 20.92
N PHE A 572 -1.00 37.41 22.09
CA PHE A 572 -2.23 37.32 22.89
C PHE A 572 -2.74 38.69 23.34
N ARG A 573 -1.86 39.64 23.70
CA ARG A 573 -2.30 41.00 24.04
C ARG A 573 -3.00 41.68 22.87
N GLN A 574 -2.49 41.48 21.65
CA GLN A 574 -3.09 42.03 20.43
C GLN A 574 -4.46 41.42 20.18
N GLU A 575 -4.56 40.09 20.16
CA GLU A 575 -5.80 39.38 19.79
C GLU A 575 -6.86 39.35 20.90
N TRP A 576 -6.46 39.28 22.18
CA TRP A 576 -7.38 39.03 23.29
C TRP A 576 -7.70 40.27 24.12
N VAL A 577 -6.76 41.20 24.27
CA VAL A 577 -6.88 42.29 25.25
C VAL A 577 -7.22 43.62 24.59
N LEU A 578 -6.60 43.95 23.46
CA LEU A 578 -6.80 45.26 22.81
C LEU A 578 -8.23 45.48 22.28
N HIS A 579 -9.02 44.41 22.11
CA HIS A 579 -10.40 44.49 21.65
C HIS A 579 -11.43 44.77 22.75
N GLY A 580 -11.01 44.97 24.01
CA GLY A 580 -11.89 45.42 25.10
C GLY A 580 -12.81 44.35 25.70
N ASP A 581 -12.49 43.07 25.51
CA ASP A 581 -13.24 41.92 26.05
C ASP A 581 -12.71 41.53 27.44
N GLU A 582 -13.48 41.82 28.50
CA GLU A 582 -13.10 41.52 29.89
C GLU A 582 -12.99 40.00 30.16
N GLU A 583 -13.70 39.15 29.43
CA GLU A 583 -13.60 37.69 29.57
C GLU A 583 -12.27 37.19 29.01
N LYS A 584 -11.91 37.62 27.80
CA LYS A 584 -10.62 37.29 27.18
C LYS A 584 -9.43 37.84 27.96
N LYS A 585 -9.58 39.01 28.59
CA LYS A 585 -8.58 39.54 29.51
C LYS A 585 -8.37 38.64 30.73
N ARG A 586 -9.45 38.12 31.33
CA ARG A 586 -9.35 37.13 32.41
C ARG A 586 -8.70 35.83 31.94
N TRP A 587 -8.98 35.37 30.72
CA TRP A 587 -8.29 34.21 30.14
C TRP A 587 -6.80 34.45 29.96
N PHE A 588 -6.42 35.64 29.50
CA PHE A 588 -5.01 36.04 29.38
C PHE A 588 -4.28 35.96 30.73
N GLU A 589 -4.88 36.52 31.79
CA GLU A 589 -4.31 36.45 33.15
C GLU A 589 -4.17 35.00 33.66
N ASN A 590 -5.21 34.18 33.46
CA ASN A 590 -5.19 32.77 33.83
C ASN A 590 -4.13 31.99 33.04
N ALA A 591 -3.98 32.25 31.74
CA ALA A 591 -2.98 31.62 30.89
C ALA A 591 -1.56 31.96 31.36
N GLN A 592 -1.29 33.22 31.75
CA GLN A 592 0.00 33.62 32.30
C GLN A 592 0.34 32.84 33.58
N LEU A 593 -0.62 32.71 34.50
CA LEU A 593 -0.46 31.94 35.72
C LEU A 593 -0.22 30.46 35.44
N ALA A 594 -0.97 29.88 34.50
CA ALA A 594 -0.88 28.48 34.12
C ALA A 594 0.49 28.12 33.53
N VAL A 595 1.02 28.95 32.62
CA VAL A 595 2.35 28.74 32.01
C VAL A 595 3.46 28.93 33.04
N LYS A 596 3.34 29.93 33.91
CA LYS A 596 4.30 30.14 34.99
C LYS A 596 4.34 28.96 35.96
N HIS A 597 3.17 28.46 36.35
CA HIS A 597 3.09 27.25 37.18
C HIS A 597 3.71 26.03 36.49
N LEU A 598 3.50 25.84 35.18
CA LEU A 598 4.14 24.77 34.42
C LEU A 598 5.68 24.90 34.43
N TRP A 599 6.20 26.10 34.19
CA TRP A 599 7.64 26.40 34.27
C TRP A 599 8.23 26.05 35.64
N GLU A 600 7.62 26.55 36.71
CA GLU A 600 8.11 26.41 38.08
C GLU A 600 8.06 24.96 38.59
N THR A 601 7.05 24.19 38.19
CA THR A 601 6.85 22.82 38.70
C THR A 601 7.62 21.76 37.92
N GLU A 602 7.86 21.97 36.63
CA GLU A 602 8.38 20.93 35.75
C GLU A 602 9.75 21.20 35.13
N TYR A 603 10.18 22.46 34.99
CA TYR A 603 11.39 22.81 34.23
C TYR A 603 12.42 23.56 35.05
N LYS A 604 12.00 24.54 35.86
CA LYS A 604 12.89 25.39 36.63
C LYS A 604 13.77 24.57 37.59
N GLY A 605 15.09 24.66 37.42
CA GLY A 605 16.08 24.00 38.27
C GLY A 605 16.23 22.49 38.03
N ARG A 606 15.67 21.94 36.94
CA ARG A 606 15.68 20.49 36.66
C ARG A 606 16.90 20.03 35.87
N TYR A 607 17.49 20.89 35.04
CA TYR A 607 18.59 20.56 34.13
C TYR A 607 19.80 21.47 34.41
N PRO A 608 20.59 21.18 35.46
CA PRO A 608 21.74 22.00 35.82
C PRO A 608 22.74 22.14 34.68
N VAL A 609 23.32 23.33 34.57
CA VAL A 609 24.42 23.63 33.65
C VAL A 609 25.73 23.26 34.35
N GLU A 610 26.37 22.17 33.94
CA GLU A 610 27.79 21.97 34.29
C GLU A 610 28.60 23.04 33.56
N MET A 611 29.05 24.06 34.30
CA MET A 611 30.03 25.01 33.78
C MET A 611 31.36 24.28 33.61
N LEU A 612 31.63 23.77 32.41
CA LEU A 612 32.99 23.37 32.05
C LEU A 612 33.91 24.60 32.19
N PRO A 613 35.09 24.45 32.82
CA PRO A 613 36.04 25.54 32.93
C PRO A 613 36.40 26.04 31.52
N PRO A 614 36.55 27.36 31.33
CA PRO A 614 36.80 27.91 30.01
C PRO A 614 38.09 27.29 29.43
N PRO A 615 38.07 26.79 28.19
CA PRO A 615 39.28 26.28 27.57
C PRO A 615 40.32 27.40 27.52
N ALA A 616 41.55 27.11 27.93
CA ALA A 616 42.66 28.04 27.86
C ALA A 616 42.76 28.62 26.44
N ARG A 617 42.51 29.93 26.31
CA ARG A 617 42.62 30.64 25.03
C ARG A 617 44.03 30.45 24.49
N LYS A 618 44.17 29.73 23.37
CA LYS A 618 45.30 29.95 22.47
C LYS A 618 45.03 31.25 21.73
N GLU A 619 45.82 32.28 22.01
CA GLU A 619 45.85 33.52 21.24
C GLU A 619 45.99 33.17 19.75
N ARG A 620 45.02 33.60 18.96
CA ARG A 620 45.15 33.76 17.51
C ARG A 620 44.91 35.23 17.21
N ASP A 621 45.69 35.75 16.28
CA ASP A 621 45.67 37.15 15.88
C ASP A 621 44.26 37.61 15.46
N PRO A 622 43.89 38.89 15.74
CA PRO A 622 42.55 39.39 15.48
C PRO A 622 42.36 39.70 13.99
N ASP A 623 41.31 39.16 13.38
CA ASP A 623 40.77 39.63 12.10
C ASP A 623 39.68 40.68 12.37
N PRO A 624 39.90 41.97 12.07
CA PRO A 624 38.98 43.05 12.43
C PRO A 624 37.64 43.06 11.65
N ALA A 625 37.48 42.23 10.61
CA ALA A 625 36.32 42.31 9.71
C ALA A 625 35.10 41.50 10.18
N PHE A 626 35.30 40.38 10.89
CA PHE A 626 34.20 39.45 11.22
C PHE A 626 33.78 39.43 12.69
N ASP A 627 34.59 39.98 13.61
CA ASP A 627 34.22 40.03 15.03
C ASP A 627 33.08 41.04 15.30
N ARG A 628 33.02 42.15 14.55
CA ARG A 628 31.93 43.14 14.69
C ARG A 628 30.54 42.60 14.31
N GLN A 629 30.47 41.53 13.51
CA GLN A 629 29.22 40.90 13.09
C GLN A 629 28.72 39.84 14.08
N ARG A 630 29.62 39.21 14.87
CA ARG A 630 29.24 38.35 16.00
C ARG A 630 28.91 39.13 17.27
N GLU A 631 29.45 40.35 17.41
CA GLU A 631 29.15 41.22 18.56
C GLU A 631 27.71 41.80 18.53
N HIS A 632 27.07 41.89 17.36
CA HIS A 632 25.73 42.50 17.20
C HIS A 632 24.54 41.68 17.74
N LYS A 633 24.76 40.56 18.42
CA LYS A 633 23.70 39.81 19.13
C LYS A 633 24.00 39.57 20.62
N ARG A 634 25.03 40.23 21.18
CA ARG A 634 25.10 40.45 22.62
C ARG A 634 24.34 41.73 22.93
N ILE A 635 23.02 41.61 23.00
CA ILE A 635 22.19 42.66 23.55
C ILE A 635 22.64 42.87 25.00
N ARG A 636 23.40 43.94 25.24
CA ARG A 636 23.57 44.55 26.55
C ARG A 636 22.25 45.26 26.83
N ILE A 637 21.30 44.57 27.47
CA ILE A 637 20.17 45.23 28.12
C ILE A 637 20.70 45.70 29.47
N ASP A 638 20.99 46.99 29.58
CA ASP A 638 21.01 47.70 30.85
C ASP A 638 19.56 47.77 31.35
N ALA A 639 19.07 46.66 31.91
CA ALA A 639 17.87 46.62 32.75
C ALA A 639 18.30 46.19 34.16
N PRO A 640 17.63 46.67 35.22
CA PRO A 640 18.06 46.43 36.59
C PRO A 640 18.12 44.93 36.86
N VAL A 641 19.28 44.47 37.32
CA VAL A 641 19.49 43.12 37.86
C VAL A 641 18.53 42.95 39.05
N SER A 642 17.38 42.32 38.80
CA SER A 642 16.36 42.03 39.82
C SER A 642 15.57 40.74 39.54
N THR A 643 15.54 40.22 38.30
CA THR A 643 14.88 38.94 38.02
C THR A 643 15.88 37.79 37.96
N THR A 644 15.93 36.99 39.04
CA THR A 644 16.70 35.73 39.11
C THR A 644 16.15 34.64 38.18
N ASP A 645 14.95 34.82 37.61
CA ASP A 645 14.24 33.81 36.80
C ASP A 645 14.39 34.05 35.29
N LEU A 646 14.96 33.06 34.59
CA LEU A 646 15.21 33.10 33.13
C LEU A 646 13.92 33.21 32.30
N TYR A 647 12.80 32.61 32.76
CA TYR A 647 11.53 32.71 32.06
C TYR A 647 11.00 34.15 32.08
N GLU A 648 11.00 34.79 33.25
CA GLU A 648 10.55 36.18 33.38
C GLU A 648 11.45 37.13 32.58
N GLN A 649 12.76 36.89 32.58
CA GLN A 649 13.70 37.63 31.75
C GLN A 649 13.36 37.49 30.25
N TYR A 650 13.17 36.27 29.76
CA TYR A 650 12.83 36.03 28.35
C TYR A 650 11.52 36.71 27.95
N ILE A 651 10.49 36.60 28.78
CA ILE A 651 9.18 37.19 28.53
C ILE A 651 9.22 38.73 28.56
N SER A 652 10.09 39.33 29.38
CA SER A 652 10.27 40.79 29.40
C SER A 652 11.00 41.36 28.18
N THR A 653 11.71 40.52 27.42
CA THR A 653 12.41 41.00 26.21
C THR A 653 11.43 41.19 25.05
N ASP A 654 11.75 42.11 24.15
CA ASP A 654 10.96 42.35 22.94
C ASP A 654 10.83 41.10 22.06
N ARG A 655 9.77 41.04 21.25
CA ARG A 655 9.61 40.01 20.23
C ARG A 655 10.62 40.23 19.10
N LEU A 656 11.09 39.15 18.49
CA LEU A 656 11.88 39.23 17.27
C LEU A 656 10.98 39.59 16.09
N HIS A 657 11.51 40.37 15.15
CA HIS A 657 10.80 40.75 13.93
C HIS A 657 11.35 39.96 12.74
N ASN A 658 10.59 38.96 12.30
CA ASN A 658 10.77 38.29 11.01
C ASN A 658 9.43 37.62 10.65
N GLU A 659 8.74 38.16 9.65
CA GLU A 659 7.40 37.67 9.25
C GLU A 659 7.45 36.29 8.58
N GLU A 660 8.60 35.89 8.05
CA GLU A 660 8.81 34.58 7.42
C GLU A 660 9.33 33.51 8.38
N ALA A 661 9.58 33.85 9.65
CA ALA A 661 10.10 32.89 10.63
C ALA A 661 9.03 31.87 11.02
N GLY A 662 9.36 30.59 10.91
CA GLY A 662 8.53 29.48 11.34
C GLY A 662 9.11 28.71 12.53
N CYS A 663 8.58 27.51 12.74
CA CYS A 663 8.97 26.65 13.85
C CYS A 663 10.48 26.30 13.83
N ASN A 664 11.08 26.11 12.65
CA ASN A 664 12.50 25.75 12.55
C ASN A 664 13.42 26.88 13.04
N GLU A 665 13.06 28.13 12.75
CA GLU A 665 13.78 29.32 13.22
C GLU A 665 13.65 29.48 14.73
N ALA A 666 12.46 29.21 15.30
CA ALA A 666 12.25 29.18 16.74
C ALA A 666 13.07 28.06 17.42
N ILE A 667 13.11 26.86 16.84
CA ILE A 667 13.95 25.76 17.32
C ILE A 667 15.43 26.16 17.29
N ALA A 668 15.91 26.74 16.19
CA ALA A 668 17.28 27.21 16.05
C ALA A 668 17.65 28.28 17.10
N TYR A 669 16.71 29.19 17.41
CA TYR A 669 16.88 30.21 18.45
C TYR A 669 17.13 29.60 19.85
N TRP A 670 16.40 28.52 20.20
CA TRP A 670 16.55 27.86 21.49
C TRP A 670 17.76 26.92 21.55
N LEU A 671 18.08 26.26 20.44
CA LEU A 671 19.30 25.46 20.34
C LEU A 671 20.56 26.31 20.53
N SER A 672 20.59 27.54 20.00
CA SER A 672 21.72 28.46 20.20
C SER A 672 21.86 28.93 21.65
N ARG A 673 20.87 28.68 22.50
CA ARG A 673 20.83 29.02 23.94
C ARG A 673 20.81 27.79 24.85
N TYR A 674 20.90 26.59 24.28
CA TYR A 674 20.70 25.35 25.03
C TYR A 674 21.69 25.19 26.18
N ASP A 675 22.94 25.61 25.99
CA ASP A 675 23.98 25.46 27.02
C ASP A 675 23.97 26.62 28.03
N SER A 676 23.48 27.80 27.65
CA SER A 676 23.42 28.97 28.55
C SER A 676 22.11 29.08 29.32
N GLN A 677 21.02 28.53 28.80
CA GLN A 677 19.67 28.60 29.36
C GLN A 677 18.98 27.23 29.27
N ARG A 678 19.63 26.18 29.77
CA ARG A 678 19.25 24.78 29.54
C ARG A 678 17.80 24.45 29.91
N ASP A 679 17.34 24.85 31.09
CA ASP A 679 15.95 24.61 31.52
C ASP A 679 14.93 25.25 30.58
N LEU A 680 15.15 26.52 30.21
CA LEU A 680 14.22 27.27 29.37
C LEU A 680 14.26 26.80 27.91
N ALA A 681 15.44 26.46 27.40
CA ALA A 681 15.59 25.86 26.07
C ALA A 681 14.92 24.49 26.01
N ARG A 682 15.09 23.62 27.04
CA ARG A 682 14.35 22.36 27.17
C ARG A 682 12.84 22.60 27.16
N PHE A 683 12.36 23.57 27.93
CA PHE A 683 10.94 23.90 27.98
C PHE A 683 10.38 24.24 26.60
N ALA A 684 11.09 25.09 25.84
CA ALA A 684 10.68 25.45 24.49
C ALA A 684 10.75 24.27 23.51
N LEU A 685 11.84 23.50 23.52
CA LEU A 685 12.03 22.36 22.62
C LEU A 685 11.00 21.25 22.87
N ASP A 686 10.58 21.03 24.12
CA ASP A 686 9.51 20.11 24.47
C ASP A 686 8.17 20.52 23.85
N MET A 687 7.87 21.82 23.80
CA MET A 687 6.66 22.32 23.14
C MET A 687 6.75 22.22 21.61
N PHE A 688 7.89 22.59 21.02
CA PHE A 688 8.07 22.57 19.56
C PHE A 688 8.25 21.17 18.95
N ALA A 689 8.56 20.17 19.78
CA ALA A 689 8.55 18.77 19.38
C ALA A 689 7.14 18.28 19.03
N ILE A 690 6.09 18.89 19.61
CA ILE A 690 4.70 18.43 19.48
C ILE A 690 4.13 18.90 18.14
N SER A 691 3.69 17.94 17.32
CA SER A 691 2.86 18.21 16.15
C SER A 691 1.43 18.57 16.56
N PRO A 692 0.76 19.53 15.91
CA PRO A 692 -0.63 19.89 16.22
C PRO A 692 -1.65 18.84 15.76
N MET A 693 -1.22 17.85 14.95
CA MET A 693 -2.04 16.80 14.36
C MET A 693 -1.47 15.40 14.65
N SER A 694 -2.34 14.40 14.62
CA SER A 694 -2.04 12.96 14.74
C SER A 694 -2.07 12.23 13.39
N ASP A 695 -1.88 12.97 12.28
CA ASP A 695 -2.01 12.48 10.90
C ASP A 695 -0.99 11.39 10.52
N GLU A 696 0.14 11.32 11.20
CA GLU A 696 1.15 10.29 10.98
C GLU A 696 0.65 8.88 11.29
N CYS A 697 -0.31 8.71 12.21
CA CYS A 697 -0.99 7.42 12.41
C CYS A 697 -1.84 7.05 11.18
N GLU A 698 -2.54 8.01 10.59
CA GLU A 698 -3.33 7.77 9.36
C GLU A 698 -2.44 7.40 8.16
N ARG A 699 -1.28 8.05 8.01
CA ARG A 699 -0.28 7.70 6.99
C ARG A 699 0.26 6.28 7.21
N LEU A 700 0.48 5.88 8.46
CA LEU A 700 0.91 4.52 8.81
C LEU A 700 -0.16 3.48 8.45
N PHE A 701 -1.44 3.73 8.74
CA PHE A 701 -2.51 2.80 8.38
C PHE A 701 -2.73 2.71 6.88
N SER A 702 -2.55 3.81 6.17
CA SER A 702 -2.76 3.85 4.74
C SER A 702 -1.67 3.09 3.99
N SER A 703 -0.44 3.07 4.49
CA SER A 703 0.60 2.16 3.99
C SER A 703 0.35 0.71 4.41
N ALA A 704 -0.11 0.48 5.65
CA ALA A 704 -0.43 -0.86 6.12
C ALA A 704 -1.57 -1.53 5.33
N LYS A 705 -2.54 -0.77 4.79
CA LYS A 705 -3.57 -1.29 3.87
C LYS A 705 -2.96 -1.96 2.64
N LEU A 706 -1.85 -1.44 2.13
CA LEU A 706 -1.14 -2.01 0.98
C LEU A 706 -0.31 -3.24 1.38
N THR A 707 0.11 -3.33 2.64
CA THR A 707 0.79 -4.51 3.19
C THR A 707 -0.19 -5.65 3.47
N ILE A 708 -1.38 -5.35 4.00
CA ILE A 708 -2.39 -6.32 4.40
C ILE A 708 -3.41 -6.53 3.27
N VAL A 709 -3.00 -7.29 2.26
CA VAL A 709 -3.83 -7.73 1.12
C VAL A 709 -3.95 -9.26 1.09
N ASP A 710 -4.92 -9.83 0.36
CA ASP A 710 -5.20 -11.29 0.36
C ASP A 710 -3.97 -12.16 0.05
N ARG A 711 -3.15 -11.76 -0.92
CA ARG A 711 -1.87 -12.44 -1.25
C ARG A 711 -0.83 -12.40 -0.14
N ARG A 712 -1.02 -11.54 0.86
CA ARG A 712 -0.24 -11.40 2.09
C ARG A 712 -1.07 -11.65 3.37
N GLY A 713 -2.31 -12.15 3.25
CA GLY A 713 -3.25 -12.29 4.37
C GLY A 713 -2.81 -13.26 5.47
N ARG A 714 -1.71 -13.99 5.28
CA ARG A 714 -1.06 -14.86 6.28
C ARG A 714 0.04 -14.15 7.08
N LEU A 715 0.30 -12.86 6.84
CA LEU A 715 1.24 -12.10 7.65
C LEU A 715 0.69 -11.96 9.07
N LYS A 716 1.49 -12.40 10.04
CA LYS A 716 1.21 -12.18 11.46
C LYS A 716 1.40 -10.70 11.82
N ALA A 717 0.79 -10.26 12.91
CA ALA A 717 0.90 -8.87 13.39
C ALA A 717 2.37 -8.42 13.54
N ASP A 718 3.24 -9.31 14.02
CA ASP A 718 4.66 -9.01 14.24
C ASP A 718 5.44 -8.58 12.98
N ILE A 719 5.16 -9.20 11.83
CA ILE A 719 5.83 -8.86 10.57
C ILE A 719 5.16 -7.69 9.87
N ILE A 720 3.88 -7.46 10.12
CA ILE A 720 3.20 -6.23 9.69
C ILE A 720 3.86 -5.06 10.41
N GLU A 721 3.98 -5.14 11.73
CA GLU A 721 4.70 -4.16 12.55
C GLU A 721 6.13 -3.94 12.05
N ALA A 722 6.90 -5.02 11.88
CA ALA A 722 8.28 -4.91 11.42
C ALA A 722 8.40 -4.22 10.05
N CYS A 723 7.52 -4.55 9.10
CA CYS A 723 7.51 -3.91 7.79
C CYS A 723 7.13 -2.43 7.89
N GLU A 724 6.02 -2.09 8.55
CA GLU A 724 5.57 -0.69 8.61
C GLU A 724 6.54 0.21 9.40
N CYS A 725 7.09 -0.29 10.50
CA CYS A 725 8.14 0.41 11.25
C CYS A 725 9.40 0.61 10.41
N LEU A 726 9.92 -0.45 9.76
CA LEU A 726 11.09 -0.31 8.89
C LEU A 726 10.84 0.69 7.75
N ARG A 727 9.63 0.70 7.17
CA ARG A 727 9.24 1.66 6.14
C ARG A 727 9.33 3.09 6.67
N ALA A 728 8.79 3.33 7.87
CA ALA A 728 8.85 4.63 8.52
C ALA A 728 10.30 5.06 8.85
N TRP A 729 11.14 4.13 9.30
CA TRP A 729 12.52 4.39 9.71
C TRP A 729 13.50 4.58 8.57
N TYR A 730 13.33 3.88 7.44
CA TYR A 730 14.16 4.09 6.26
C TYR A 730 13.87 5.42 5.55
N GLY A 731 12.67 5.99 5.74
CA GLY A 731 12.24 7.22 5.09
C GLY A 731 11.89 7.04 3.61
N LYS A 732 11.48 8.12 2.96
CA LYS A 732 11.26 8.11 1.50
C LYS A 732 12.61 7.94 0.78
N PRO A 733 12.67 7.18 -0.33
CA PRO A 733 13.78 7.28 -1.26
C PRO A 733 13.97 8.75 -1.62
N GLN A 734 15.22 9.24 -1.68
CA GLN A 734 15.51 10.51 -2.33
C GLN A 734 15.20 10.33 -3.82
N ALA A 735 13.96 10.59 -4.19
CA ALA A 735 13.49 10.62 -5.56
C ALA A 735 13.44 12.08 -5.99
N GLU A 736 14.20 12.42 -7.02
CA GLU A 736 13.83 13.55 -7.86
C GLU A 736 12.51 13.18 -8.55
N GLY A 737 11.44 13.88 -8.18
CA GLY A 737 10.19 13.91 -8.94
C GLY A 737 9.13 12.86 -8.61
N ASN A 738 7.95 13.40 -8.26
CA ASN A 738 6.59 12.84 -8.35
C ASN A 738 6.02 11.94 -7.25
N SER A 739 4.74 12.24 -6.98
CA SER A 739 4.01 12.01 -5.76
C SER A 739 2.80 11.08 -5.94
N ASP A 740 2.37 10.56 -4.78
CA ASP A 740 1.04 10.13 -4.34
C ASP A 740 0.36 8.89 -4.94
N ILE A 741 -0.34 8.16 -4.03
CA ILE A 741 -1.70 7.61 -4.12
C ILE A 741 -1.81 6.39 -3.17
N GLU A 742 -2.69 6.51 -2.16
CA GLU A 742 -3.14 5.44 -1.25
C GLU A 742 -4.66 5.26 -1.40
N ASP A 743 -5.16 4.02 -1.31
CA ASP A 743 -6.57 3.78 -0.97
C ASP A 743 -6.89 2.37 -0.42
N ASN A 744 -8.00 2.33 0.32
CA ASN A 744 -8.80 1.31 1.07
C ASN A 744 -9.18 -0.03 0.33
N GLN A 745 -9.71 -1.16 0.90
CA GLN A 745 -10.27 -1.62 2.20
C GLN A 745 -10.61 -3.17 2.18
N THR A 746 -10.57 -3.84 3.35
CA THR A 746 -11.35 -4.97 4.02
C THR A 746 -12.07 -6.19 3.39
N ARG A 747 -11.95 -7.40 4.06
CA ARG A 747 -12.96 -8.47 4.42
C ARG A 747 -12.30 -9.80 5.00
N PRO A 748 -13.01 -10.90 5.44
CA PRO A 748 -14.06 -11.15 6.47
C PRO A 748 -13.87 -12.49 7.31
N ASP A 749 -14.98 -13.20 7.65
CA ASP A 749 -15.41 -13.91 8.90
C ASP A 749 -15.51 -15.49 8.92
N HIS A 750 -15.91 -16.05 10.08
CA HIS A 750 -16.05 -17.44 10.60
C HIS A 750 -17.17 -18.36 10.03
N SER A 751 -16.95 -19.10 8.92
CA SER A 751 -17.98 -20.00 8.33
C SER A 751 -17.59 -21.49 8.10
N ASP A 752 -16.50 -21.97 8.69
CA ASP A 752 -15.73 -23.10 8.12
C ASP A 752 -16.16 -24.54 8.50
N HIS A 753 -17.33 -24.78 9.13
CA HIS A 753 -17.79 -26.15 9.47
C HIS A 753 -18.95 -26.66 8.59
N TRP A 754 -19.96 -25.83 8.33
CA TRP A 754 -21.17 -26.21 7.57
C TRP A 754 -20.96 -26.16 6.06
N LEU A 755 -20.10 -25.24 5.61
CA LEU A 755 -19.77 -25.06 4.20
C LEU A 755 -18.77 -26.08 3.65
N ARG A 756 -18.24 -27.00 4.48
CA ARG A 756 -17.21 -27.95 4.04
C ARG A 756 -17.64 -28.87 2.88
N PRO A 757 -18.84 -29.48 2.87
CA PRO A 757 -19.28 -30.30 1.74
C PRO A 757 -19.47 -29.47 0.47
N LEU A 758 -20.04 -28.25 0.58
CA LEU A 758 -20.12 -27.31 -0.54
C LEU A 758 -18.73 -26.95 -1.06
N LYS A 759 -17.80 -26.60 -0.17
CA LYS A 759 -16.40 -26.31 -0.51
C LYS A 759 -15.69 -27.49 -1.17
N GLN A 760 -15.99 -28.73 -0.78
CA GLN A 760 -15.46 -29.94 -1.41
C GLN A 760 -16.06 -30.17 -2.80
N ALA A 761 -17.38 -30.02 -2.94
CA ALA A 761 -18.09 -30.08 -4.22
C ALA A 761 -17.59 -29.04 -5.20
N THR A 762 -17.46 -27.78 -4.77
CA THR A 762 -16.92 -26.68 -5.56
C THR A 762 -15.47 -26.97 -5.95
N LYS A 763 -14.59 -27.37 -5.01
CA LYS A 763 -13.19 -27.71 -5.33
C LYS A 763 -13.04 -28.87 -6.33
N ARG A 764 -13.98 -29.82 -6.32
CA ARG A 764 -13.99 -30.95 -7.27
C ARG A 764 -14.33 -30.45 -8.68
N LEU A 765 -15.36 -29.62 -8.80
CA LEU A 765 -15.80 -29.02 -10.08
C LEU A 765 -14.86 -27.90 -10.58
N GLU A 766 -14.06 -27.30 -9.71
CA GLU A 766 -13.08 -26.25 -10.04
C GLU A 766 -11.70 -26.77 -10.52
N GLY A 767 -11.50 -28.09 -10.65
CA GLY A 767 -10.30 -28.66 -11.30
C GLY A 767 -9.02 -28.70 -10.45
N ARG A 768 -9.03 -29.43 -9.33
CA ARG A 768 -7.79 -29.87 -8.62
C ARG A 768 -7.72 -31.39 -8.42
N GLY A 769 -8.37 -32.15 -9.31
CA GLY A 769 -8.44 -33.61 -9.26
C GLY A 769 -7.21 -34.30 -9.88
N LYS A 770 -6.98 -35.57 -9.50
CA LYS A 770 -5.82 -36.37 -9.92
C LYS A 770 -5.77 -36.73 -11.42
N SER A 771 -6.81 -36.42 -12.19
CA SER A 771 -6.99 -36.91 -13.57
C SER A 771 -7.00 -35.83 -14.66
N GLY A 772 -6.76 -34.55 -14.33
CA GLY A 772 -6.75 -33.47 -15.32
C GLY A 772 -6.65 -32.06 -14.70
N ALA A 773 -6.38 -31.06 -15.55
CA ALA A 773 -6.26 -29.65 -15.13
C ALA A 773 -7.61 -28.98 -14.80
N PHE A 774 -8.76 -29.58 -15.16
CA PHE A 774 -10.10 -29.00 -15.07
C PHE A 774 -11.12 -30.01 -14.50
N GLY A 775 -12.18 -29.53 -13.85
CA GLY A 775 -13.35 -30.34 -13.50
C GLY A 775 -14.24 -30.50 -14.74
N ALA A 776 -14.66 -31.72 -15.03
CA ALA A 776 -15.43 -32.03 -16.24
C ALA A 776 -16.94 -32.05 -15.96
N ILE A 777 -17.75 -31.71 -16.96
CA ILE A 777 -19.22 -31.77 -16.87
C ILE A 777 -19.74 -33.16 -16.43
N ALA A 778 -18.98 -34.23 -16.72
CA ALA A 778 -19.26 -35.60 -16.30
C ALA A 778 -19.30 -35.80 -14.77
N GLU A 779 -18.65 -34.91 -14.00
CA GLU A 779 -18.62 -34.96 -12.53
C GLU A 779 -19.78 -34.19 -11.87
N VAL A 780 -20.60 -33.45 -12.64
CA VAL A 780 -21.67 -32.60 -12.08
C VAL A 780 -22.78 -33.44 -11.43
N ILE A 781 -23.31 -34.46 -12.12
CA ILE A 781 -24.38 -35.31 -11.56
C ILE A 781 -23.89 -36.03 -10.27
N PRO A 782 -22.72 -36.71 -10.25
CA PRO A 782 -22.20 -37.30 -9.03
C PRO A 782 -22.00 -36.32 -7.86
N VAL A 783 -21.60 -35.07 -8.14
CA VAL A 783 -21.39 -34.04 -7.10
C VAL A 783 -22.72 -33.55 -6.50
N PHE A 784 -23.76 -33.38 -7.31
CA PHE A 784 -25.10 -33.06 -6.81
C PHE A 784 -25.67 -34.19 -5.95
N GLU A 785 -25.54 -35.44 -6.37
CA GLU A 785 -25.97 -36.61 -5.60
C GLU A 785 -25.27 -36.67 -4.23
N TYR A 786 -23.95 -36.42 -4.19
CA TYR A 786 -23.20 -36.32 -2.93
C TYR A 786 -23.72 -35.19 -2.02
N LEU A 787 -23.96 -34.00 -2.58
CA LEU A 787 -24.42 -32.84 -1.79
C LEU A 787 -25.81 -33.05 -1.21
N LEU A 788 -26.73 -33.59 -2.02
CA LEU A 788 -28.09 -33.91 -1.59
C LEU A 788 -28.06 -34.94 -0.47
N GLY A 789 -27.35 -36.06 -0.64
CA GLY A 789 -27.23 -37.09 0.40
C GLY A 789 -26.63 -36.57 1.71
N VAL A 790 -25.51 -35.82 1.65
CA VAL A 790 -24.87 -35.29 2.87
C VAL A 790 -25.76 -34.28 3.60
N TYR A 791 -26.53 -33.47 2.87
CA TYR A 791 -27.40 -32.46 3.48
C TYR A 791 -28.70 -33.06 4.00
N GLU A 792 -29.22 -34.10 3.35
CA GLU A 792 -30.36 -34.89 3.82
C GLU A 792 -30.01 -35.65 5.10
N ASP A 793 -28.87 -36.36 5.15
CA ASP A 793 -28.38 -37.04 6.36
C ASP A 793 -28.17 -36.06 7.52
N ARG A 794 -27.64 -34.87 7.24
CA ARG A 794 -27.43 -33.82 8.25
C ARG A 794 -28.71 -33.16 8.72
N LEU A 795 -29.75 -33.12 7.88
CA LEU A 795 -31.05 -32.63 8.29
C LEU A 795 -31.75 -33.63 9.21
N GLN A 796 -31.51 -34.93 8.98
CA GLN A 796 -32.07 -36.01 9.78
C GLN A 796 -31.64 -35.95 11.26
N SER A 797 -30.44 -35.47 11.56
CA SER A 797 -29.98 -35.24 12.95
C SER A 797 -30.74 -34.13 13.70
N TYR A 798 -31.65 -33.42 13.04
CA TYR A 798 -32.51 -32.38 13.64
C TYR A 798 -34.00 -32.76 13.62
N GLU A 799 -34.38 -33.99 13.21
CA GLU A 799 -35.79 -34.42 13.20
C GLU A 799 -36.39 -34.56 14.61
N ASP A 800 -35.57 -34.84 15.63
CA ASP A 800 -36.01 -35.03 17.02
C ASP A 800 -36.01 -33.74 17.88
N VAL A 801 -35.63 -32.59 17.30
CA VAL A 801 -35.58 -31.31 18.03
C VAL A 801 -36.96 -30.66 18.02
N ILE A 802 -37.62 -30.63 19.19
CA ILE A 802 -38.93 -29.97 19.37
C ILE A 802 -38.70 -28.46 19.52
N HIS A 803 -39.05 -27.70 18.48
CA HIS A 803 -38.69 -26.28 18.35
C HIS A 803 -39.56 -25.28 19.15
N ASP A 804 -40.62 -25.74 19.82
CA ASP A 804 -41.66 -24.85 20.38
C ASP A 804 -41.92 -25.03 21.90
N GLU A 805 -41.01 -25.62 22.69
CA GLU A 805 -41.30 -25.81 24.12
C GLU A 805 -41.14 -24.54 24.99
N HIS A 806 -40.34 -23.54 24.58
CA HIS A 806 -40.11 -22.33 25.39
C HIS A 806 -39.92 -21.03 24.58
N THR A 807 -40.60 -19.96 25.00
CA THR A 807 -40.57 -18.59 24.44
C THR A 807 -39.22 -17.86 24.49
N GLU A 808 -38.18 -18.45 25.10
CA GLU A 808 -36.83 -17.88 25.20
C GLU A 808 -35.77 -18.66 24.38
N SER A 809 -36.16 -19.70 23.63
CA SER A 809 -35.22 -20.46 22.80
C SER A 809 -34.86 -19.68 21.52
N PRO A 810 -33.57 -19.58 21.13
CA PRO A 810 -33.19 -18.91 19.89
C PRO A 810 -33.77 -19.65 18.68
N GLU A 811 -34.36 -18.92 17.71
CA GLU A 811 -34.77 -19.48 16.43
C GLU A 811 -33.56 -20.20 15.81
N ASP A 812 -33.59 -21.53 15.74
CA ASP A 812 -32.48 -22.29 15.20
C ASP A 812 -32.53 -22.23 13.67
N HIS A 813 -32.08 -21.07 13.13
CA HIS A 813 -32.07 -20.76 11.71
C HIS A 813 -31.33 -21.82 10.88
N LEU A 814 -30.52 -22.67 11.50
CA LEU A 814 -29.70 -23.67 10.82
C LEU A 814 -30.53 -24.77 10.13
N ALA A 815 -31.53 -25.35 10.80
CA ALA A 815 -32.39 -26.37 10.20
C ALA A 815 -33.27 -25.79 9.08
N ILE A 816 -33.76 -24.56 9.28
CA ILE A 816 -34.53 -23.80 8.29
C ILE A 816 -33.66 -23.52 7.05
N ASN A 817 -32.42 -23.06 7.26
CA ASN A 817 -31.48 -22.76 6.18
C ASN A 817 -31.01 -24.02 5.45
N LEU A 818 -30.83 -25.15 6.14
CA LEU A 818 -30.50 -26.44 5.51
C LEU A 818 -31.66 -26.96 4.64
N ARG A 819 -32.92 -26.85 5.12
CA ARG A 819 -34.11 -27.15 4.30
C ARG A 819 -34.19 -26.26 3.07
N ALA A 820 -33.95 -24.95 3.22
CA ALA A 820 -33.93 -24.02 2.10
C ALA A 820 -32.81 -24.34 1.09
N ALA A 821 -31.62 -24.70 1.56
CA ALA A 821 -30.50 -25.12 0.73
C ALA A 821 -30.80 -26.42 -0.05
N LEU A 822 -31.42 -27.41 0.59
CA LEU A 822 -31.85 -28.66 -0.05
C LEU A 822 -32.92 -28.42 -1.12
N VAL A 823 -33.93 -27.59 -0.82
CA VAL A 823 -34.96 -27.21 -1.80
C VAL A 823 -34.30 -26.58 -3.03
N LYS A 824 -33.34 -25.68 -2.81
CA LYS A 824 -32.63 -25.01 -3.90
C LYS A 824 -31.72 -25.97 -4.69
N ALA A 825 -31.00 -26.87 -4.01
CA ALA A 825 -30.16 -27.88 -4.66
C ALA A 825 -30.99 -28.83 -5.54
N ARG A 826 -32.16 -29.28 -5.05
CA ARG A 826 -33.11 -30.11 -5.82
C ARG A 826 -33.68 -29.36 -7.03
N GLU A 827 -33.97 -28.07 -6.89
CA GLU A 827 -34.44 -27.24 -8.01
C GLU A 827 -33.43 -27.24 -9.19
N TYR A 828 -32.13 -27.11 -8.90
CA TYR A 828 -31.09 -27.16 -9.95
C TYR A 828 -30.79 -28.57 -10.42
N TYR A 829 -30.87 -29.56 -9.54
CA TYR A 829 -30.73 -30.96 -9.92
C TYR A 829 -31.77 -31.36 -10.98
N ASN A 830 -33.01 -30.91 -10.80
CA ASN A 830 -34.10 -31.11 -11.77
C ASN A 830 -33.88 -30.39 -13.11
N LYS A 831 -33.01 -29.39 -13.17
CA LYS A 831 -32.66 -28.70 -14.40
C LYS A 831 -31.58 -29.43 -15.21
N LEU A 832 -30.90 -30.44 -14.66
CA LEU A 832 -29.87 -31.18 -15.39
C LEU A 832 -30.42 -31.96 -16.59
N ASP A 833 -31.71 -32.34 -16.58
CA ASP A 833 -32.40 -32.96 -17.72
C ASP A 833 -32.66 -31.97 -18.88
N LEU A 834 -32.50 -30.66 -18.68
CA LEU A 834 -32.71 -29.66 -19.75
C LEU A 834 -31.64 -29.74 -20.85
N SER A 835 -30.47 -30.32 -20.58
CA SER A 835 -29.41 -30.51 -21.57
C SER A 835 -28.92 -31.95 -21.60
N PRO A 836 -28.90 -32.62 -22.78
CA PRO A 836 -28.38 -33.98 -22.89
C PRO A 836 -26.89 -34.10 -22.60
N ALA A 837 -26.14 -32.99 -22.58
CA ALA A 837 -24.69 -32.99 -22.38
C ALA A 837 -24.27 -33.53 -21.01
N TYR A 838 -25.04 -33.23 -19.95
CA TYR A 838 -24.77 -33.75 -18.60
C TYR A 838 -24.87 -35.27 -18.55
N TYR A 839 -25.95 -35.81 -19.12
CA TYR A 839 -26.16 -37.25 -19.23
C TYR A 839 -25.08 -37.91 -20.09
N ALA A 840 -24.87 -37.40 -21.31
CA ALA A 840 -23.91 -37.92 -22.28
C ALA A 840 -22.49 -38.01 -21.71
N ALA A 841 -22.00 -36.92 -21.10
CA ALA A 841 -20.65 -36.90 -20.54
C ALA A 841 -20.48 -37.86 -19.36
N THR A 842 -21.51 -38.02 -18.51
CA THR A 842 -21.45 -38.97 -17.41
C THR A 842 -21.43 -40.42 -17.92
N ILE A 843 -22.28 -40.81 -18.88
CA ILE A 843 -22.29 -42.20 -19.37
C ILE A 843 -21.11 -42.55 -20.28
N LEU A 844 -20.53 -41.57 -20.99
CA LEU A 844 -19.31 -41.74 -21.78
C LEU A 844 -18.04 -41.72 -20.92
N HIS A 845 -18.15 -41.38 -19.63
CA HIS A 845 -17.04 -41.51 -18.70
C HIS A 845 -16.76 -43.00 -18.43
N PRO A 846 -15.54 -43.52 -18.69
CA PRO A 846 -15.25 -44.97 -18.65
C PRO A 846 -15.55 -45.66 -17.32
N ARG A 847 -15.57 -44.89 -16.22
CA ARG A 847 -15.93 -45.35 -14.87
C ARG A 847 -17.42 -45.24 -14.53
N TYR A 848 -18.14 -44.30 -15.12
CA TYR A 848 -19.55 -44.02 -14.79
C TYR A 848 -20.53 -44.62 -15.82
N LYS A 849 -20.03 -45.50 -16.67
CA LYS A 849 -20.73 -46.18 -17.76
C LYS A 849 -22.12 -46.74 -17.41
N SER A 850 -22.30 -47.22 -16.18
CA SER A 850 -23.58 -47.73 -15.65
C SER A 850 -24.03 -47.00 -14.36
N TYR A 851 -23.42 -45.85 -14.06
CA TYR A 851 -23.67 -45.11 -12.81
C TYR A 851 -25.10 -44.59 -12.73
N LEU A 852 -25.60 -43.99 -13.81
CA LEU A 852 -26.94 -43.39 -13.83
C LEU A 852 -28.05 -44.44 -13.78
N ASP A 853 -27.82 -45.64 -14.32
CA ASP A 853 -28.76 -46.76 -14.21
C ASP A 853 -29.02 -47.14 -12.74
N ALA A 854 -28.03 -46.96 -11.86
CA ALA A 854 -28.16 -47.17 -10.42
C ALA A 854 -28.63 -45.92 -9.67
N ALA A 855 -28.04 -44.75 -9.97
CA ALA A 855 -28.34 -43.50 -9.27
C ALA A 855 -29.76 -42.98 -9.53
N TRP A 856 -30.34 -43.29 -10.70
CA TRP A 856 -31.72 -42.91 -11.08
C TRP A 856 -32.66 -44.10 -11.15
N ALA A 857 -32.38 -45.19 -10.42
CA ALA A 857 -33.22 -46.38 -10.40
C ALA A 857 -34.67 -46.07 -9.93
N ASP A 858 -34.85 -45.02 -9.13
CA ASP A 858 -36.13 -44.50 -8.65
C ASP A 858 -36.81 -43.51 -9.62
N LYS A 859 -36.16 -43.18 -10.75
CA LYS A 859 -36.63 -42.20 -11.76
C LYS A 859 -36.60 -42.78 -13.18
N PRO A 860 -37.43 -43.79 -13.50
CA PRO A 860 -37.43 -44.45 -14.80
C PRO A 860 -37.73 -43.48 -15.96
N ASP A 861 -38.63 -42.52 -15.76
CA ASP A 861 -39.00 -41.52 -16.78
C ASP A 861 -37.81 -40.62 -17.17
N TRP A 862 -36.92 -40.31 -16.21
CA TRP A 862 -35.72 -39.52 -16.47
C TRP A 862 -34.70 -40.30 -17.30
N LEU A 863 -34.50 -41.58 -16.97
CA LEU A 863 -33.61 -42.46 -17.73
C LEU A 863 -34.08 -42.64 -19.17
N GLU A 864 -35.38 -42.83 -19.40
CA GLU A 864 -35.93 -42.97 -20.75
C GLU A 864 -35.80 -41.67 -21.55
N SER A 865 -36.19 -40.53 -20.96
CA SER A 865 -36.10 -39.21 -21.57
C SER A 865 -34.66 -38.83 -21.92
N SER A 866 -33.73 -39.02 -20.98
CA SER A 866 -32.31 -38.71 -21.17
C SER A 866 -31.64 -39.61 -22.20
N ASN A 867 -31.94 -40.92 -22.20
CA ASN A 867 -31.43 -41.84 -23.23
C ASN A 867 -31.93 -41.44 -24.62
N ARG A 868 -33.20 -41.07 -24.78
CA ARG A 868 -33.72 -40.60 -26.07
C ARG A 868 -33.00 -39.35 -26.56
N LYS A 869 -32.76 -38.37 -25.67
CA LYS A 869 -32.01 -37.15 -26.01
C LYS A 869 -30.54 -37.43 -26.32
N PHE A 870 -29.92 -38.38 -25.61
CA PHE A 870 -28.57 -38.86 -25.90
C PHE A 870 -28.46 -39.49 -27.28
N GLN A 871 -29.40 -40.38 -27.64
CA GLN A 871 -29.41 -41.04 -28.95
C GLN A 871 -29.57 -40.03 -30.09
N HIS A 872 -30.38 -38.99 -29.88
CA HIS A 872 -30.48 -37.87 -30.84
C HIS A 872 -29.14 -37.15 -31.02
N LEU A 873 -28.45 -36.81 -29.91
CA LEU A 873 -27.15 -36.15 -29.96
C LEU A 873 -26.09 -37.05 -30.61
N TRP A 874 -26.10 -38.34 -30.31
CA TRP A 874 -25.19 -39.32 -30.89
C TRP A 874 -25.39 -39.50 -32.41
N ALA A 875 -26.65 -39.47 -32.89
CA ALA A 875 -26.97 -39.60 -34.30
C ALA A 875 -26.27 -38.53 -35.17
N GLU A 876 -26.09 -37.31 -34.64
CA GLU A 876 -25.36 -36.24 -35.33
C GLU A 876 -23.89 -36.64 -35.59
N TYR A 877 -23.23 -37.23 -34.59
CA TYR A 877 -21.84 -37.68 -34.70
C TYR A 877 -21.68 -38.95 -35.54
N LYS A 878 -22.68 -39.84 -35.48
CA LYS A 878 -22.76 -41.05 -36.32
C LYS A 878 -22.83 -40.69 -37.81
N SER A 879 -23.46 -39.57 -38.16
CA SER A 879 -23.63 -39.10 -39.54
C SER A 879 -22.41 -38.38 -40.12
N LEU A 880 -21.41 -38.04 -39.31
CA LEU A 880 -20.22 -37.31 -39.77
C LEU A 880 -19.34 -38.19 -40.70
N PRO A 881 -18.72 -37.61 -41.75
CA PRO A 881 -17.83 -38.35 -42.64
C PRO A 881 -16.68 -38.99 -41.86
N LYS A 882 -16.55 -40.33 -41.95
CA LYS A 882 -15.43 -41.05 -41.34
C LYS A 882 -14.12 -40.53 -41.94
N SER A 883 -13.26 -39.96 -41.10
CA SER A 883 -11.91 -39.53 -41.52
C SER A 883 -11.17 -40.75 -42.06
N ARG A 884 -10.68 -40.70 -43.31
CA ARG A 884 -9.90 -41.78 -43.92
C ARG A 884 -8.73 -42.11 -42.99
N LEU A 885 -8.73 -43.32 -42.42
CA LEU A 885 -7.58 -43.87 -41.70
C LEU A 885 -6.33 -43.70 -42.57
N ARG A 886 -5.26 -43.15 -42.01
CA ARG A 886 -3.96 -43.13 -42.71
C ARG A 886 -3.61 -44.59 -43.03
N PRO A 887 -3.18 -44.92 -44.26
CA PRO A 887 -2.80 -46.30 -44.57
C PRO A 887 -1.68 -46.72 -43.62
N LYS A 888 -1.84 -47.88 -42.95
CA LYS A 888 -0.74 -48.52 -42.21
C LYS A 888 0.45 -48.63 -43.16
N VAL A 889 1.59 -48.07 -42.76
CA VAL A 889 2.85 -48.21 -43.49
C VAL A 889 3.15 -49.70 -43.58
N ARG A 890 3.13 -50.27 -44.79
CA ARG A 890 3.53 -51.66 -45.05
C ARG A 890 5.01 -51.81 -44.78
N HIS A 891 5.39 -52.64 -43.82
CA HIS A 891 6.76 -53.09 -43.64
C HIS A 891 6.82 -54.58 -43.99
N ASN A 892 7.64 -54.94 -44.98
CA ASN A 892 7.75 -56.29 -45.53
C ASN A 892 8.44 -57.28 -44.55
N ASP A 893 7.74 -57.76 -43.53
CA ASP A 893 8.25 -58.78 -42.60
C ASP A 893 7.34 -60.02 -42.51
N ILE A 894 7.92 -61.16 -42.12
CA ILE A 894 7.29 -62.48 -41.99
C ILE A 894 6.08 -62.45 -41.03
N ASP A 895 6.10 -61.55 -40.05
CA ASP A 895 5.02 -61.35 -39.09
C ASP A 895 3.74 -60.81 -39.75
N ASP A 896 3.84 -60.04 -40.85
CA ASP A 896 2.67 -59.55 -41.60
C ASP A 896 1.98 -60.66 -42.41
N ALA A 897 2.75 -61.66 -42.88
CA ALA A 897 2.19 -62.84 -43.53
C ALA A 897 1.44 -63.70 -42.51
N ILE A 898 2.01 -63.87 -41.30
CA ILE A 898 1.36 -64.59 -40.20
C ILE A 898 0.08 -63.86 -39.74
N ASN A 899 0.11 -62.53 -39.61
CA ASN A 899 -1.06 -61.72 -39.28
C ASN A 899 -2.18 -61.84 -40.33
N SER A 900 -1.84 -61.99 -41.62
CA SER A 900 -2.83 -62.21 -42.68
C SER A 900 -3.52 -63.58 -42.66
N PHE A 901 -2.93 -64.58 -41.97
CA PHE A 901 -3.55 -65.89 -41.74
C PHE A 901 -4.31 -65.97 -40.41
N ILE A 902 -4.03 -65.07 -39.46
CA ILE A 902 -4.72 -64.99 -38.16
C ILE A 902 -5.99 -64.15 -38.26
N GLU A 903 -6.04 -63.13 -39.13
CA GLU A 903 -7.25 -62.35 -39.40
C GLU A 903 -8.07 -63.00 -40.54
N PRO A 904 -9.26 -63.57 -40.27
CA PRO A 904 -10.16 -63.97 -41.32
C PRO A 904 -10.54 -62.73 -42.15
N ALA A 905 -10.17 -62.75 -43.43
CA ALA A 905 -10.75 -61.89 -44.42
C ALA A 905 -12.28 -62.04 -44.40
N GLY A 906 -12.97 -60.96 -44.03
CA GLY A 906 -14.42 -60.85 -44.15
C GLY A 906 -15.20 -61.47 -42.99
N LEU A 907 -15.44 -60.67 -41.95
CA LEU A 907 -16.70 -60.71 -41.23
C LEU A 907 -17.31 -59.32 -41.37
N THR A 908 -18.31 -59.25 -42.26
CA THR A 908 -19.47 -58.35 -42.27
C THR A 908 -19.30 -56.98 -41.62
N GLU A 909 -19.61 -55.92 -42.37
CA GLU A 909 -20.18 -54.70 -41.81
C GLU A 909 -21.36 -55.08 -40.90
N ASN A 910 -21.08 -55.43 -39.65
CA ASN A 910 -22.08 -55.30 -38.63
C ASN A 910 -22.27 -53.80 -38.53
N GLU A 911 -23.40 -53.33 -39.05
CA GLU A 911 -24.01 -52.03 -38.76
C GLU A 911 -24.33 -51.88 -37.26
N GLU A 912 -23.56 -52.51 -36.38
CA GLU A 912 -23.70 -52.36 -34.95
C GLU A 912 -23.19 -50.97 -34.58
N ASP A 913 -24.06 -50.24 -33.90
CA ASP A 913 -23.79 -48.89 -33.45
C ASP A 913 -22.56 -48.85 -32.54
N GLU A 914 -21.59 -47.95 -32.80
CA GLU A 914 -20.32 -47.89 -32.04
C GLU A 914 -20.57 -47.74 -30.52
N TYR A 915 -21.63 -47.03 -30.12
CA TYR A 915 -21.98 -46.87 -28.71
C TYR A 915 -22.49 -48.17 -28.10
N GLU A 916 -23.35 -48.92 -28.80
CA GLU A 916 -23.83 -50.22 -28.32
C GLU A 916 -22.70 -51.27 -28.26
N ALA A 917 -21.82 -51.26 -29.26
CA ALA A 917 -20.63 -52.10 -29.29
C ALA A 917 -19.69 -51.78 -28.11
N TRP A 918 -19.37 -50.51 -27.88
CA TRP A 918 -18.57 -50.07 -26.73
C TRP A 918 -19.25 -50.40 -25.41
N LYS A 919 -20.57 -50.19 -25.32
CA LYS A 919 -21.35 -50.44 -24.11
C LYS A 919 -21.31 -51.91 -23.70
N ARG A 920 -21.37 -52.83 -24.67
CA ARG A 920 -21.31 -54.28 -24.44
C ARG A 920 -19.89 -54.82 -24.20
N SER A 921 -18.91 -54.36 -24.97
CA SER A 921 -17.60 -55.04 -25.07
C SER A 921 -16.52 -54.51 -24.13
N GLU A 922 -16.51 -53.21 -23.81
CA GLU A 922 -15.45 -52.62 -22.99
C GLU A 922 -15.77 -52.68 -21.47
N PRO A 923 -14.85 -53.10 -20.60
CA PRO A 923 -15.08 -53.15 -19.15
C PRO A 923 -15.11 -51.75 -18.52
N ILE A 924 -15.70 -51.64 -17.32
CA ILE A 924 -15.68 -50.40 -16.53
C ILE A 924 -14.24 -50.12 -16.07
N ALA A 925 -13.77 -48.89 -16.29
CA ALA A 925 -12.39 -48.50 -15.99
C ALA A 925 -12.10 -48.41 -14.49
N SER A 926 -10.83 -48.66 -14.12
CA SER A 926 -10.31 -48.52 -12.75
C SER A 926 -10.31 -47.06 -12.28
N GLU A 927 -10.17 -46.84 -10.98
CA GLU A 927 -10.10 -45.50 -10.40
C GLU A 927 -8.86 -44.73 -10.90
N GLY A 928 -9.02 -43.44 -11.20
CA GLY A 928 -7.92 -42.56 -11.64
C GLY A 928 -7.62 -42.55 -13.15
N VAL A 929 -8.40 -43.24 -13.98
CA VAL A 929 -8.28 -43.17 -15.45
C VAL A 929 -8.65 -41.78 -15.96
N ASP A 930 -7.79 -41.23 -16.83
CA ASP A 930 -8.05 -40.00 -17.58
C ASP A 930 -9.01 -40.31 -18.74
N PRO A 931 -10.26 -39.80 -18.71
CA PRO A 931 -11.28 -40.13 -19.70
C PRO A 931 -10.90 -39.68 -21.12
N ILE A 932 -10.19 -38.56 -21.26
CA ILE A 932 -9.78 -38.04 -22.56
C ILE A 932 -8.70 -38.94 -23.15
N LYS A 933 -7.69 -39.33 -22.35
CA LYS A 933 -6.66 -40.27 -22.81
C LYS A 933 -7.22 -41.63 -23.16
N TYR A 934 -8.23 -42.11 -22.42
CA TYR A 934 -8.94 -43.34 -22.71
C TYR A 934 -9.58 -43.30 -24.11
N TRP A 935 -10.37 -42.26 -24.40
CA TRP A 935 -11.01 -42.11 -25.71
C TRP A 935 -10.03 -41.81 -26.85
N VAL A 936 -8.92 -41.12 -26.57
CA VAL A 936 -7.82 -40.98 -27.55
C VAL A 936 -7.23 -42.34 -27.91
N GLY A 937 -7.04 -43.25 -26.95
CA GLY A 937 -6.54 -44.61 -27.18
C GLY A 937 -7.51 -45.52 -27.94
N LEU A 938 -8.81 -45.26 -27.84
CA LEU A 938 -9.86 -46.00 -28.55
C LEU A 938 -10.25 -45.43 -29.91
N ARG A 939 -9.63 -44.32 -30.33
CA ARG A 939 -9.95 -43.60 -31.57
C ARG A 939 -9.90 -44.50 -32.81
N ASP A 940 -8.98 -45.47 -32.87
CA ASP A 940 -8.86 -46.37 -34.01
C ASP A 940 -9.98 -47.42 -34.06
N ARG A 941 -10.54 -47.79 -32.90
CA ARG A 941 -11.60 -48.80 -32.75
C ARG A 941 -13.01 -48.20 -32.82
N TYR A 942 -13.20 -47.01 -32.25
CA TYR A 942 -14.47 -46.29 -32.21
C TYR A 942 -14.26 -44.82 -32.62
N PRO A 943 -14.02 -44.53 -33.91
CA PRO A 943 -13.59 -43.21 -34.37
C PRO A 943 -14.65 -42.13 -34.16
N SER A 944 -15.93 -42.43 -34.43
CA SER A 944 -17.01 -41.45 -34.27
C SER A 944 -17.37 -41.28 -32.79
N LEU A 945 -17.41 -42.38 -32.03
CA LEU A 945 -17.73 -42.32 -30.60
C LEU A 945 -16.62 -41.65 -29.79
N SER A 946 -15.36 -41.87 -30.14
CA SER A 946 -14.22 -41.22 -29.47
C SER A 946 -14.23 -39.72 -29.69
N LYS A 947 -14.62 -39.26 -30.89
CA LYS A 947 -14.80 -37.82 -31.15
C LYS A 947 -15.93 -37.25 -30.30
N PHE A 948 -17.10 -37.89 -30.32
CA PHE A 948 -18.24 -37.47 -29.52
C PHE A 948 -17.91 -37.41 -28.01
N ALA A 949 -17.26 -38.45 -27.50
CA ALA A 949 -16.87 -38.51 -26.10
C ALA A 949 -15.85 -37.45 -25.72
N ILE A 950 -14.84 -37.17 -26.56
CA ILE A 950 -13.86 -36.10 -26.29
C ILE A 950 -14.56 -34.73 -26.27
N ASP A 951 -15.45 -34.46 -27.23
CA ASP A 951 -16.18 -33.20 -27.30
C ASP A 951 -17.06 -33.01 -26.05
N MET A 952 -17.78 -34.05 -25.59
CA MET A 952 -18.59 -33.99 -24.37
C MET A 952 -17.77 -33.91 -23.08
N LEU A 953 -16.69 -34.68 -22.97
CA LEU A 953 -15.85 -34.76 -21.75
C LEU A 953 -14.92 -33.55 -21.59
N SER A 954 -14.67 -32.79 -22.67
CA SER A 954 -13.89 -31.55 -22.64
C SER A 954 -14.66 -30.33 -22.13
N ILE A 955 -15.99 -30.43 -22.01
CA ILE A 955 -16.83 -29.36 -21.48
C ILE A 955 -16.53 -29.18 -19.99
N PRO A 956 -16.12 -27.97 -19.55
CA PRO A 956 -15.85 -27.72 -18.15
C PRO A 956 -17.14 -27.80 -17.33
N GLY A 957 -17.07 -28.40 -16.14
CA GLY A 957 -18.19 -28.48 -15.20
C GLY A 957 -18.48 -27.17 -14.46
N SER A 958 -17.68 -26.12 -14.69
CA SER A 958 -17.80 -24.81 -14.03
C SER A 958 -17.24 -23.68 -14.90
N SER A 959 -17.88 -22.50 -14.85
CA SER A 959 -17.37 -21.25 -15.42
C SER A 959 -16.28 -20.56 -14.56
N CYS A 960 -15.80 -21.23 -13.50
CA CYS A 960 -14.81 -20.68 -12.56
C CYS A 960 -13.49 -20.23 -13.21
N GLU A 961 -13.20 -20.64 -14.44
CA GLU A 961 -12.01 -20.19 -15.17
C GLU A 961 -12.03 -18.69 -15.46
N CYS A 962 -13.20 -18.19 -15.88
CA CYS A 962 -13.44 -16.76 -16.07
C CYS A 962 -13.35 -16.05 -14.71
N GLU A 963 -13.92 -16.63 -13.65
CA GLU A 963 -13.84 -16.06 -12.29
C GLU A 963 -12.42 -16.06 -11.72
N ARG A 964 -11.59 -17.06 -12.04
CA ARG A 964 -10.16 -17.07 -11.70
C ARG A 964 -9.41 -16.01 -12.48
N LEU A 965 -9.71 -15.84 -13.77
CA LEU A 965 -9.16 -14.75 -14.57
C LEU A 965 -9.56 -13.39 -13.96
N PHE A 966 -10.81 -13.22 -13.51
CA PHE A 966 -11.27 -12.01 -12.81
C PHE A 966 -10.67 -11.85 -11.40
N SER A 967 -10.43 -12.93 -10.68
CA SER A 967 -9.76 -12.90 -9.37
C SER A 967 -8.28 -12.52 -9.52
N GLU A 968 -7.61 -13.07 -10.53
CA GLU A 968 -6.22 -12.72 -10.88
C GLU A 968 -6.11 -11.26 -11.39
N LEU A 969 -7.17 -10.73 -12.01
CA LEU A 969 -7.30 -9.32 -12.38
C LEU A 969 -7.48 -8.40 -11.17
N GLY A 970 -8.17 -8.85 -10.12
CA GLY A 970 -8.29 -8.11 -8.85
C GLY A 970 -6.93 -7.73 -8.27
N ASP A 971 -5.93 -8.62 -8.38
CA ASP A 971 -4.56 -8.36 -7.97
C ASP A 971 -3.79 -7.40 -8.89
N LEU A 972 -4.20 -7.28 -10.15
CA LEU A 972 -3.59 -6.35 -11.12
C LEU A 972 -4.17 -4.95 -11.00
N LEU A 973 -5.39 -4.82 -10.47
CA LEU A 973 -6.16 -3.57 -10.32
C LEU A 973 -6.07 -2.97 -8.90
N GLU A 974 -5.04 -3.34 -8.12
CA GLU A 974 -4.73 -2.70 -6.82
C GLU A 974 -4.66 -1.15 -6.97
N PRO A 975 -4.90 -0.36 -5.89
CA PRO A 975 -5.06 1.10 -5.96
C PRO A 975 -3.98 1.87 -6.74
N ARG A 976 -2.74 1.35 -6.77
CA ARG A 976 -1.59 1.94 -7.49
C ARG A 976 -1.55 1.64 -9.01
N ARG A 977 -2.46 0.80 -9.53
CA ARG A 977 -2.51 0.35 -10.93
C ARG A 977 -3.82 0.75 -11.65
N ARG A 978 -4.55 1.72 -11.11
CA ARG A 978 -5.84 2.22 -11.66
C ARG A 978 -5.75 2.96 -13.02
N SER A 979 -4.55 3.06 -13.61
CA SER A 979 -4.31 3.74 -14.91
C SER A 979 -4.04 2.77 -16.08
N ILE A 980 -4.39 1.49 -15.96
CA ILE A 980 -4.21 0.50 -17.03
C ILE A 980 -5.46 0.47 -17.92
N SER A 981 -5.28 0.64 -19.24
CA SER A 981 -6.38 0.57 -20.21
C SER A 981 -6.95 -0.86 -20.29
N PRO A 982 -8.27 -1.03 -20.55
CA PRO A 982 -8.88 -2.36 -20.72
C PRO A 982 -8.19 -3.23 -21.77
N GLN A 983 -7.67 -2.60 -22.83
CA GLN A 983 -6.95 -3.25 -23.93
C GLN A 983 -5.61 -3.83 -23.45
N LEU A 984 -4.81 -3.04 -22.73
CA LEU A 984 -3.55 -3.51 -22.14
C LEU A 984 -3.79 -4.58 -21.07
N LEU A 985 -4.87 -4.43 -20.28
CA LEU A 985 -5.30 -5.40 -19.29
C LEU A 985 -5.62 -6.77 -19.93
N ALA A 986 -6.39 -6.76 -21.02
CA ALA A 986 -6.71 -7.96 -21.79
C ALA A 986 -5.45 -8.60 -22.39
N ALA A 987 -4.56 -7.81 -23.01
CA ALA A 987 -3.32 -8.29 -23.61
C ALA A 987 -2.41 -8.97 -22.57
N ILE A 988 -2.20 -8.35 -21.40
CA ILE A 988 -1.40 -8.92 -20.31
C ILE A 988 -1.96 -10.25 -19.82
N GLN A 989 -3.29 -10.39 -19.71
CA GLN A 989 -3.90 -11.64 -19.28
C GLN A 989 -3.81 -12.74 -20.33
N CYS A 990 -4.04 -12.40 -21.60
CA CYS A 990 -3.90 -13.33 -22.72
C CYS A 990 -2.46 -13.87 -22.81
N ASP A 991 -1.46 -12.99 -22.84
CA ASP A 991 -0.05 -13.37 -22.94
C ASP A 991 0.39 -14.27 -21.78
N ARG A 992 0.00 -13.89 -20.55
CA ARG A 992 0.25 -14.70 -19.34
C ARG A 992 -0.39 -16.10 -19.42
N ARG A 993 -1.59 -16.22 -20.00
CA ARG A 993 -2.29 -17.51 -20.16
C ARG A 993 -1.66 -18.35 -21.26
N TRP A 994 -1.27 -17.73 -22.36
CA TRP A 994 -0.59 -18.39 -23.48
C TRP A 994 0.76 -18.96 -23.04
N ILE A 995 1.58 -18.18 -22.31
CA ILE A 995 2.84 -18.65 -21.73
C ILE A 995 2.61 -19.84 -20.80
N ARG A 996 1.61 -19.78 -19.90
CA ARG A 996 1.26 -20.90 -19.00
C ARG A 996 0.79 -22.15 -19.75
N ALA A 997 0.15 -21.97 -20.90
CA ALA A 997 -0.30 -23.05 -21.78
C ALA A 997 0.81 -23.58 -22.72
N GLY A 998 2.02 -23.03 -22.65
CA GLY A 998 3.17 -23.46 -23.45
C GLY A 998 3.29 -22.80 -24.82
N PHE A 999 2.53 -21.76 -25.10
CA PHE A 999 2.64 -20.96 -26.33
C PHE A 999 3.62 -19.79 -26.12
N GLY A 1000 4.50 -19.51 -27.10
CA GLY A 1000 5.36 -18.30 -27.10
C GLY A 1000 6.85 -18.48 -26.75
N SER A 1001 7.43 -19.67 -26.80
CA SER A 1001 8.85 -19.92 -26.47
C SER A 1001 9.88 -19.48 -27.53
N GLY A 1002 9.54 -18.54 -28.40
CA GLY A 1002 10.46 -17.99 -29.41
C GLY A 1002 11.03 -16.64 -28.96
N GLU A 1003 12.23 -16.29 -29.43
CA GLU A 1003 12.78 -14.93 -29.28
C GLU A 1003 11.79 -13.93 -29.88
N VAL A 1004 11.11 -13.16 -29.03
CA VAL A 1004 10.31 -12.02 -29.47
C VAL A 1004 11.30 -10.87 -29.68
N PRO A 1005 11.45 -10.33 -30.91
CA PRO A 1005 12.23 -9.13 -31.10
C PRO A 1005 11.56 -8.01 -30.30
N VAL A 1006 12.25 -7.50 -29.30
CA VAL A 1006 11.82 -6.27 -28.61
C VAL A 1006 11.92 -5.15 -29.64
N LYS A 1007 10.82 -4.87 -30.35
CA LYS A 1007 10.66 -3.60 -31.03
C LYS A 1007 10.26 -2.54 -30.01
N GLU A 1008 10.69 -1.32 -30.30
CA GLU A 1008 10.39 -0.10 -29.54
C GLU A 1008 8.88 0.01 -29.21
N ALA A 1009 8.58 0.74 -28.13
CA ALA A 1009 7.26 0.86 -27.52
C ALA A 1009 6.12 0.91 -28.55
N ILE A 1010 5.24 -0.08 -28.50
CA ILE A 1010 4.00 -0.14 -29.29
C ILE A 1010 2.96 0.72 -28.56
N SER A 1011 2.32 1.66 -29.26
CA SER A 1011 1.27 2.49 -28.65
C SER A 1011 -0.03 1.69 -28.42
N ASP A 1012 -0.90 2.19 -27.52
CA ASP A 1012 -2.21 1.58 -27.30
C ASP A 1012 -3.06 1.57 -28.59
N GLU A 1013 -2.90 2.55 -29.48
CA GLU A 1013 -3.58 2.58 -30.79
C GLU A 1013 -3.07 1.49 -31.75
N GLU A 1014 -1.76 1.20 -31.73
CA GLU A 1014 -1.17 0.14 -32.55
C GLU A 1014 -1.55 -1.27 -32.07
N MET A 1015 -1.66 -1.47 -30.75
CA MET A 1015 -2.23 -2.70 -30.19
C MET A 1015 -3.69 -2.90 -30.59
N ASP A 1016 -4.48 -1.83 -30.53
CA ASP A 1016 -5.89 -1.85 -30.91
C ASP A 1016 -6.10 -2.21 -32.39
N ALA A 1017 -5.29 -1.64 -33.28
CA ALA A 1017 -5.28 -1.95 -34.70
C ALA A 1017 -4.82 -3.39 -35.01
N LYS A 1018 -3.82 -3.90 -34.27
CA LYS A 1018 -3.20 -5.21 -34.53
C LYS A 1018 -4.06 -6.39 -34.07
N TYR A 1019 -4.76 -6.25 -32.96
CA TYR A 1019 -5.61 -7.31 -32.40
C TYR A 1019 -7.10 -7.09 -32.66
N GLY A 1020 -7.48 -5.98 -33.30
CA GLY A 1020 -8.87 -5.68 -33.66
C GLY A 1020 -9.75 -5.43 -32.43
N VAL A 1021 -9.19 -4.86 -31.37
CA VAL A 1021 -9.85 -4.73 -30.06
C VAL A 1021 -11.01 -3.73 -30.12
N HIS A 1022 -10.95 -2.73 -31.00
CA HIS A 1022 -12.02 -1.79 -31.35
C HIS A 1022 -13.30 -2.46 -31.85
N LYS A 1023 -13.23 -3.73 -32.29
CA LYS A 1023 -14.41 -4.51 -32.67
C LYS A 1023 -15.09 -5.20 -31.47
N TRP A 1024 -14.48 -5.13 -30.29
CA TRP A 1024 -15.02 -5.72 -29.05
C TRP A 1024 -15.90 -4.73 -28.28
N ASP A 1025 -15.90 -3.46 -28.66
CA ASP A 1025 -16.93 -2.51 -28.24
C ASP A 1025 -18.25 -2.91 -28.92
N ILE A 1026 -19.09 -3.63 -28.17
CA ILE A 1026 -20.48 -3.83 -28.50
C ILE A 1026 -21.19 -2.52 -28.13
N SER A 1027 -21.60 -1.78 -29.16
CA SER A 1027 -22.40 -0.56 -29.09
C SER A 1027 -23.58 -0.63 -28.14
#